data_AF-A0A9E0ZDW5-F1
#
_entry.id   AF-A0A9E0ZDW5-F1
#
_cell.length_a   1.000
_cell.length_b   1.000
_cell.length_c   1.000
_cell.angle_alpha   90.00
_cell.angle_beta   90.00
_cell.angle_gamma   90.00
#
_symmetry.space_group_name_H-M   'P 1'
#
loop_
_entity.id
_entity.type
_entity.pdbx_description
1 polymer ?
#
loop_
_entity_poly.entity_id
_entity_poly.type
_entity_poly.pdbx_seq_one_letter_code
_entity_poly.pdbx_strand_id
1 'polypeptide(L)'
;MKKNFVRVMLFGALTLAVSTTVTSCKDYDDDIKGLQEQVDNIKSTNPVSTEDMKAAVEEATKALEKKVSDLKAVVDGKVTTTDLEAKIKELEKALVAGDKTVADDLIAAKNELQLAINGKASQSTVDAMNEDITALKEMKTTLQALIDAENKFKADHNDLSGFENTSFDKFINQSIINALKDEGDSKGEIAAYVIKTVQDGVASNGKALNDHIEGLGITGVTSLTDFVDKIYNEIFKEDGVIKSKLDDLDELLQAINAYVGSGEGQLADYQTIIDEIMATRDAVTALALPEGKNLTQAVQDIIATELGDAKATLGKLQTELKAEITALKGMIQSIVYVPESADRIIEFTSLKVGTTDNYNDGIGSNHDWKEVGNTLEKKVRFRVSPASAVAELTKADSKYTITTDAQVLTRAAGVFTVGAVKAVANEPNLIEVTLKANAIEESKGYAVALTVIGKDDKTEYSDISSDYFAMIQQTLHINKIDYKWAGGTEPNSLIKENADDKIDYAAGSAYVFTVTPDADGTSTNEVEKTVDELGIDLSKFKVTYAKSGANEAKFTLTEGVLKANTDAAVGDVCQVTPTITVTRDGGTTDLKGTAYAQVTLTSKGAPVALTFDKLKWNSAAKVYTLTADGTGADNLAGLTAILTALGTTGAPASNLSGATSVSEPADNPTTPCMILDGGNAVKIKVPAKYVTTSETGIDKVSVTLTKDNKTVTVSADIKVSATAASELVWDWNSLNSTPGQEMMIMSREGGDNVSSVKLTRNLTQAYEASVFTDLNKRKTAGEIVIAPAISPVGIGSVDGSSYVYTITAGTVDYSYKKEGKANPISVTFGVTSNGKSIAPADNKNVVNMLMPVDELNGTLTLPKIRLKETSTKDDEIELSKAFNPAAESEKNGYNFTWKDSRGKEMWPTNASGQFNVSDAKAALKLYGLSISFEPKSADDFKKYFDVDELKDNGKVKLNTATAAQEIIGSDISAVVVLKATSKWGDVAGDGTEFTVTFKKGAK
;
A
#
# COMPACT_ATOMS: atom_id res chain seq x y z
N MET A 1 -28.25 -0.21 56.48
CA MET A 1 -27.34 0.95 56.68
C MET A 1 -25.90 0.56 57.10
N LYS A 2 -25.27 -0.45 56.47
CA LYS A 2 -23.80 -0.71 56.58
C LYS A 2 -23.18 -1.14 55.25
N LYS A 3 -23.74 -0.69 54.11
CA LYS A 3 -23.20 -0.92 52.76
C LYS A 3 -22.87 0.37 51.99
N ASN A 4 -23.28 1.53 52.51
CA ASN A 4 -23.07 2.85 51.88
C ASN A 4 -21.90 3.65 52.48
N PHE A 5 -21.24 3.15 53.54
CA PHE A 5 -20.11 3.85 54.18
C PHE A 5 -18.73 3.41 53.64
N VAL A 6 -18.61 2.18 53.11
CA VAL A 6 -17.35 1.66 52.55
C VAL A 6 -17.09 2.17 51.12
N ARG A 7 -18.15 2.52 50.36
CA ARG A 7 -18.02 3.12 49.02
C ARG A 7 -17.55 4.59 49.03
N VAL A 8 -17.68 5.30 50.15
CA VAL A 8 -17.29 6.72 50.26
C VAL A 8 -15.82 6.87 50.67
N MET A 9 -15.23 5.91 51.39
CA MET A 9 -13.79 5.93 51.71
C MET A 9 -12.89 5.49 50.54
N LEU A 10 -13.35 4.59 49.66
CA LEU A 10 -12.54 4.13 48.53
C LEU A 10 -12.47 5.18 47.39
N PHE A 11 -13.45 6.07 47.29
CA PHE A 11 -13.44 7.20 46.34
C PHE A 11 -12.76 8.46 46.90
N GLY A 12 -12.65 8.61 48.23
CA GLY A 12 -11.93 9.71 48.87
C GLY A 12 -10.39 9.55 48.89
N ALA A 13 -9.86 8.39 48.53
CA ALA A 13 -8.41 8.11 48.49
C ALA A 13 -7.78 8.29 47.09
N LEU A 14 -8.58 8.59 46.06
CA LEU A 14 -8.12 8.71 44.66
C LEU A 14 -8.05 10.17 44.15
N THR A 15 -8.29 11.17 45.01
CA THR A 15 -8.33 12.59 44.62
C THR A 15 -7.30 13.47 45.34
N LEU A 16 -6.23 12.91 45.89
CA LEU A 16 -5.13 13.70 46.48
C LEU A 16 -3.76 13.16 46.04
N ALA A 17 -3.32 13.53 44.82
CA ALA A 17 -1.93 13.82 44.47
C ALA A 17 -1.77 14.07 42.96
N VAL A 18 -2.11 15.27 42.47
CA VAL A 18 -1.56 15.77 41.19
C VAL A 18 -1.20 17.26 41.34
N SER A 19 0.06 17.51 41.66
CA SER A 19 0.84 18.74 41.39
C SER A 19 2.29 18.34 41.69
N THR A 20 3.27 18.40 40.80
CA THR A 20 3.72 19.52 39.97
C THR A 20 4.60 19.02 38.83
N THR A 21 4.55 19.69 37.68
CA THR A 21 5.49 19.58 36.56
C THR A 21 6.92 19.98 36.93
N VAL A 22 7.92 19.15 36.60
CA VAL A 22 9.27 19.60 36.24
C VAL A 22 9.80 18.66 35.16
N THR A 23 10.06 19.18 33.97
CA THR A 23 10.77 18.49 32.88
C THR A 23 12.24 18.29 33.28
N SER A 24 12.63 17.06 33.60
CA SER A 24 14.03 16.62 33.61
C SER A 24 14.15 15.28 32.90
N CYS A 25 15.29 15.04 32.26
CA CYS A 25 15.64 13.87 31.43
C CYS A 25 15.35 12.51 32.10
N LYS A 26 14.08 12.08 32.08
CA LYS A 26 13.59 10.81 32.64
C LYS A 26 12.83 9.96 31.62
N ASP A 27 12.42 10.55 30.49
CA ASP A 27 11.61 9.88 29.47
C ASP A 27 12.34 8.72 28.78
N TYR A 28 13.66 8.82 28.58
CA TYR A 28 14.43 7.73 27.95
C TYR A 28 14.61 6.49 28.86
N ASP A 29 14.68 6.68 30.18
CA ASP A 29 14.74 5.55 31.13
C ASP A 29 13.35 4.95 31.36
N ASP A 30 12.29 5.75 31.31
CA ASP A 30 10.91 5.27 31.44
C ASP A 30 10.43 4.57 30.14
N ASP A 31 10.90 4.97 28.96
CA ASP A 31 10.70 4.24 27.69
C ASP A 31 11.48 2.92 27.66
N ILE A 32 12.74 2.91 28.12
CA ILE A 32 13.52 1.67 28.24
C ILE A 32 12.89 0.75 29.29
N LYS A 33 12.44 1.28 30.42
CA LYS A 33 11.73 0.51 31.46
C LYS A 33 10.35 0.04 31.00
N GLY A 34 9.61 0.82 30.21
CA GLY A 34 8.34 0.43 29.62
C GLY A 34 8.52 -0.64 28.54
N LEU A 35 9.59 -0.57 27.75
CA LEU A 35 10.00 -1.63 26.83
C LEU A 35 10.53 -2.86 27.57
N GLN A 36 11.24 -2.70 28.69
CA GLN A 36 11.70 -3.81 29.54
C GLN A 36 10.52 -4.48 30.25
N GLU A 37 9.53 -3.73 30.73
CA GLU A 37 8.28 -4.22 31.33
C GLU A 37 7.37 -4.88 30.28
N GLN A 38 7.37 -4.40 29.03
CA GLN A 38 6.69 -5.08 27.92
C GLN A 38 7.43 -6.35 27.47
N VAL A 39 8.76 -6.36 27.45
CA VAL A 39 9.59 -7.55 27.18
C VAL A 39 9.49 -8.57 28.33
N ASP A 40 9.41 -8.11 29.58
CA ASP A 40 9.19 -8.95 30.75
C ASP A 40 7.74 -9.47 30.82
N ASN A 41 6.75 -8.70 30.33
CA ASN A 41 5.37 -9.17 30.13
C ASN A 41 5.22 -10.13 28.94
N ILE A 42 6.03 -10.01 27.89
CA ILE A 42 6.07 -10.97 26.78
C ILE A 42 6.84 -12.25 27.20
N LYS A 43 7.85 -12.15 28.06
CA LYS A 43 8.49 -13.31 28.71
C LYS A 43 7.62 -13.95 29.80
N SER A 44 6.66 -13.23 30.38
CA SER A 44 5.72 -13.76 31.40
C SER A 44 4.44 -14.35 30.81
N THR A 45 4.17 -14.23 29.50
CA THR A 45 3.11 -14.99 28.81
C THR A 45 3.54 -16.42 28.47
N ASN A 46 3.95 -17.18 29.49
CA ASN A 46 3.71 -18.61 29.56
C ASN A 46 2.53 -18.78 30.52
N PRO A 47 1.34 -19.23 30.09
CA PRO A 47 0.08 -18.94 30.79
C PRO A 47 -0.13 -19.69 32.13
N VAL A 48 0.85 -20.47 32.59
CA VAL A 48 0.82 -21.17 33.88
C VAL A 48 2.26 -21.27 34.36
N SER A 49 2.63 -20.69 35.51
CA SER A 49 3.98 -20.91 36.05
C SER A 49 4.13 -22.36 36.51
N THR A 50 5.36 -22.90 36.52
CA THR A 50 5.62 -24.28 36.98
C THR A 50 5.13 -24.50 38.42
N GLU A 51 5.09 -23.43 39.22
CA GLU A 51 4.53 -23.44 40.58
C GLU A 51 3.00 -23.40 40.62
N ASP A 52 2.35 -22.70 39.69
CA ASP A 52 0.90 -22.76 39.53
C ASP A 52 0.46 -24.16 39.06
N MET A 53 1.25 -24.82 38.20
CA MET A 53 1.03 -26.22 37.80
C MET A 53 1.17 -27.16 39.01
N LYS A 54 2.19 -26.97 39.86
CA LYS A 54 2.38 -27.75 41.09
C LYS A 54 1.22 -27.58 42.06
N ALA A 55 0.74 -26.35 42.27
CA ALA A 55 -0.39 -26.06 43.14
C ALA A 55 -1.68 -26.74 42.63
N ALA A 56 -1.95 -26.64 41.32
CA ALA A 56 -3.10 -27.28 40.69
C ALA A 56 -3.06 -28.81 40.79
N VAL A 57 -1.89 -29.44 40.56
CA VAL A 57 -1.70 -30.89 40.71
C VAL A 57 -1.89 -31.33 42.16
N GLU A 58 -1.45 -30.54 43.14
CA GLU A 58 -1.62 -30.83 44.56
C GLU A 58 -3.09 -30.76 45.00
N GLU A 59 -3.85 -29.77 44.52
CA GLU A 59 -5.27 -29.65 44.80
C GLU A 59 -6.09 -30.78 44.14
N ALA A 60 -5.77 -31.12 42.89
CA ALA A 60 -6.39 -32.26 42.20
C ALA A 60 -6.10 -33.60 42.90
N THR A 61 -4.87 -33.81 43.37
CA THR A 61 -4.47 -35.02 44.12
C THR A 61 -5.30 -35.16 45.40
N LYS A 62 -5.42 -34.09 46.20
CA LYS A 62 -6.22 -34.11 47.44
C LYS A 62 -7.70 -34.37 47.19
N ALA A 63 -8.26 -33.79 46.13
CA ALA A 63 -9.65 -34.00 45.75
C ALA A 63 -9.92 -35.45 45.32
N LEU A 64 -9.00 -36.07 44.57
CA LEU A 64 -9.10 -37.47 44.17
C LEU A 64 -8.95 -38.43 45.37
N GLU A 65 -7.97 -38.20 46.25
CA GLU A 65 -7.77 -39.00 47.47
C GLU A 65 -9.04 -39.05 48.33
N LYS A 66 -9.70 -37.91 48.50
CA LYS A 66 -10.95 -37.83 49.24
C LYS A 66 -12.05 -38.67 48.58
N LYS A 67 -12.24 -38.54 47.26
CA LYS A 67 -13.23 -39.34 46.51
C LYS A 67 -12.95 -40.84 46.55
N VAL A 68 -11.68 -41.26 46.50
CA VAL A 68 -11.31 -42.67 46.60
C VAL A 68 -11.55 -43.22 48.00
N SER A 69 -11.27 -42.43 49.05
CA SER A 69 -11.62 -42.81 50.43
C SER A 69 -13.13 -42.99 50.60
N ASP A 70 -13.92 -42.05 50.08
CA ASP A 70 -15.39 -42.10 50.13
C ASP A 70 -15.92 -43.33 49.36
N LEU A 71 -15.39 -43.61 48.16
CA LEU A 71 -15.73 -44.81 47.37
C LEU A 71 -15.28 -46.12 48.03
N LYS A 72 -14.09 -46.16 48.65
CA LYS A 72 -13.57 -47.35 49.33
C LYS A 72 -14.43 -47.71 50.54
N ALA A 73 -14.95 -46.73 51.28
CA ALA A 73 -15.88 -46.98 52.40
C ALA A 73 -17.19 -47.65 51.93
N VAL A 74 -17.65 -47.32 50.72
CA VAL A 74 -18.84 -47.91 50.07
C VAL A 74 -18.53 -49.31 49.50
N VAL A 75 -17.34 -49.53 48.91
CA VAL A 75 -16.92 -50.82 48.33
C VAL A 75 -16.55 -51.87 49.38
N ASP A 76 -15.91 -51.48 50.49
CA ASP A 76 -15.52 -52.39 51.59
C ASP A 76 -16.73 -52.87 52.43
N GLY A 77 -17.98 -52.56 52.01
CA GLY A 77 -19.21 -53.17 52.53
C GLY A 77 -19.55 -52.86 53.99
N LYS A 78 -18.97 -51.79 54.56
CA LYS A 78 -19.21 -51.39 55.97
C LYS A 78 -20.56 -50.68 56.20
N VAL A 79 -21.32 -50.39 55.14
CA VAL A 79 -22.69 -49.85 55.18
C VAL A 79 -23.53 -50.60 54.15
N THR A 80 -24.63 -51.25 54.56
CA THR A 80 -25.50 -51.99 53.61
C THR A 80 -26.63 -51.10 53.08
N THR A 81 -27.16 -51.40 51.88
CA THR A 81 -28.33 -50.69 51.33
C THR A 81 -29.51 -50.70 52.29
N THR A 82 -29.70 -51.81 53.02
CA THR A 82 -30.73 -51.92 54.06
C THR A 82 -30.50 -50.96 55.24
N ASP A 83 -29.25 -50.72 55.65
CA ASP A 83 -28.95 -49.76 56.72
C ASP A 83 -29.23 -48.31 56.27
N LEU A 84 -28.91 -47.98 55.02
CA LEU A 84 -29.16 -46.66 54.44
C LEU A 84 -30.65 -46.40 54.25
N GLU A 85 -31.41 -47.39 53.76
CA GLU A 85 -32.87 -47.30 53.65
C GLU A 85 -33.53 -47.09 55.03
N ALA A 86 -33.06 -47.80 56.05
CA ALA A 86 -33.55 -47.63 57.41
C ALA A 86 -33.23 -46.23 57.97
N LYS A 87 -32.00 -45.75 57.76
CA LYS A 87 -31.55 -44.42 58.20
C LYS A 87 -32.30 -43.31 57.48
N ILE A 88 -32.54 -43.43 56.18
CA ILE A 88 -33.36 -42.49 55.39
C ILE A 88 -34.78 -42.42 55.96
N LYS A 89 -35.41 -43.55 56.26
CA LYS A 89 -36.74 -43.57 56.88
C LYS A 89 -36.79 -42.87 58.23
N GLU A 90 -35.78 -43.06 59.08
CA GLU A 90 -35.71 -42.34 60.35
C GLU A 90 -35.52 -40.83 60.15
N LEU A 91 -34.61 -40.42 59.26
CA LEU A 91 -34.33 -39.02 58.97
C LEU A 91 -35.54 -38.32 58.33
N GLU A 92 -36.28 -38.98 57.44
CA GLU A 92 -37.54 -38.47 56.88
C GLU A 92 -38.60 -38.27 57.97
N LYS A 93 -38.72 -39.22 58.88
CA LYS A 93 -39.68 -39.13 59.99
C LYS A 93 -39.32 -37.98 60.94
N ALA A 94 -38.03 -37.78 61.24
CA ALA A 94 -37.56 -36.66 62.04
C ALA A 94 -37.79 -35.30 61.34
N LEU A 95 -37.57 -35.23 60.03
CA LEU A 95 -37.82 -34.04 59.23
C LEU A 95 -39.31 -33.66 59.21
N VAL A 96 -40.20 -34.64 59.03
CA VAL A 96 -41.67 -34.43 59.08
C VAL A 96 -42.14 -34.03 60.49
N ALA A 97 -41.49 -34.53 61.54
CA ALA A 97 -41.73 -34.09 62.91
C ALA A 97 -41.22 -32.66 63.20
N GLY A 98 -40.56 -32.01 62.24
CA GLY A 98 -40.18 -30.59 62.28
C GLY A 98 -38.71 -30.31 62.58
N ASP A 99 -37.87 -31.33 62.74
CA ASP A 99 -36.42 -31.14 62.90
C ASP A 99 -35.77 -30.89 61.53
N LYS A 100 -35.48 -29.63 61.21
CA LYS A 100 -34.91 -29.23 59.91
C LYS A 100 -33.41 -29.47 59.82
N THR A 101 -32.75 -29.85 60.92
CA THR A 101 -31.29 -30.03 60.94
C THR A 101 -30.84 -31.32 60.27
N VAL A 102 -31.74 -32.30 60.12
CA VAL A 102 -31.45 -33.60 59.50
C VAL A 102 -31.56 -33.62 57.97
N ALA A 103 -31.89 -32.49 57.34
CA ALA A 103 -32.16 -32.42 55.90
C ALA A 103 -30.91 -32.72 55.04
N ASP A 104 -29.75 -32.21 55.42
CA ASP A 104 -28.50 -32.46 54.68
C ASP A 104 -28.02 -33.91 54.84
N ASP A 105 -28.17 -34.48 56.05
CA ASP A 105 -27.89 -35.89 56.33
C ASP A 105 -28.83 -36.82 55.56
N LEU A 106 -30.10 -36.42 55.38
CA LEU A 106 -31.06 -37.16 54.58
C LEU A 106 -30.69 -37.17 53.10
N ILE A 107 -30.25 -36.03 52.56
CA ILE A 107 -29.78 -35.92 51.17
C ILE A 107 -28.51 -36.74 50.98
N ALA A 108 -27.56 -36.68 51.91
CA ALA A 108 -26.34 -37.47 51.87
C ALA A 108 -26.63 -38.98 51.89
N ALA A 109 -27.47 -39.45 52.82
CA ALA A 109 -27.85 -40.86 52.92
C ALA A 109 -28.60 -41.35 51.66
N LYS A 110 -29.48 -40.53 51.06
CA LYS A 110 -30.16 -40.86 49.80
C LYS A 110 -29.20 -41.01 48.63
N ASN A 111 -28.21 -40.13 48.53
CA ASN A 111 -27.18 -40.22 47.49
C ASN A 111 -26.27 -41.44 47.69
N GLU A 112 -25.89 -41.76 48.93
CA GLU A 112 -25.15 -42.98 49.25
C GLU A 112 -25.95 -44.24 48.91
N LEU A 113 -27.26 -44.26 49.20
CA LEU A 113 -28.14 -45.36 48.83
C LEU A 113 -28.25 -45.50 47.30
N GLN A 114 -28.40 -44.39 46.57
CA GLN A 114 -28.44 -44.38 45.11
C GLN A 114 -27.14 -44.96 44.51
N LEU A 115 -25.98 -44.60 45.07
CA LEU A 115 -24.68 -45.12 44.64
C LEU A 115 -24.51 -46.62 44.97
N ALA A 116 -25.00 -47.07 46.12
CA ALA A 116 -24.97 -48.48 46.51
C ALA A 116 -25.94 -49.35 45.67
N ILE A 117 -27.14 -48.84 45.34
CA ILE A 117 -28.13 -49.52 44.48
C ILE A 117 -27.63 -49.64 43.03
N ASN A 118 -26.94 -48.62 42.52
CA ASN A 118 -26.37 -48.59 41.17
C ASN A 118 -25.13 -49.50 41.00
N GLY A 119 -24.88 -50.44 41.93
CA GLY A 119 -23.63 -51.17 42.12
C GLY A 119 -22.77 -51.43 40.87
N LYS A 120 -21.70 -50.63 40.74
CA LYS A 120 -20.28 -51.06 40.59
C LYS A 120 -19.37 -49.83 40.46
N ALA A 121 -18.86 -49.31 41.57
CA ALA A 121 -17.42 -49.13 41.65
C ALA A 121 -16.87 -50.50 42.07
N SER A 122 -16.17 -51.19 41.18
CA SER A 122 -15.48 -52.43 41.57
C SER A 122 -14.29 -52.08 42.46
N GLN A 123 -13.81 -53.02 43.29
CA GLN A 123 -12.52 -52.86 43.98
C GLN A 123 -11.41 -52.50 42.97
N SER A 124 -11.47 -53.06 41.75
CA SER A 124 -10.58 -52.68 40.64
C SER A 124 -10.70 -51.22 40.19
N THR A 125 -11.85 -50.55 40.37
CA THR A 125 -12.02 -49.12 40.08
C THR A 125 -11.38 -48.28 41.18
N VAL A 126 -11.54 -48.68 42.44
CA VAL A 126 -10.86 -48.04 43.58
C VAL A 126 -9.34 -48.25 43.49
N ASP A 127 -8.90 -49.44 43.06
CA ASP A 127 -7.49 -49.76 42.85
C ASP A 127 -6.91 -48.96 41.68
N ALA A 128 -7.61 -48.88 40.55
CA ALA A 128 -7.20 -48.06 39.41
C ALA A 128 -7.11 -46.57 39.77
N MET A 129 -8.08 -46.03 40.51
CA MET A 129 -8.02 -44.64 40.97
C MET A 129 -6.89 -44.43 42.00
N ASN A 130 -6.53 -45.43 42.80
CA ASN A 130 -5.36 -45.37 43.69
C ASN A 130 -4.03 -45.46 42.92
N GLU A 131 -3.96 -46.25 41.86
CA GLU A 131 -2.83 -46.25 40.91
C GLU A 131 -2.70 -44.88 40.25
N ASP A 132 -3.80 -44.28 39.79
CA ASP A 132 -3.81 -42.93 39.21
C ASP A 132 -3.36 -41.86 40.21
N ILE A 133 -3.81 -41.93 41.48
CA ILE A 133 -3.31 -41.05 42.55
C ILE A 133 -1.81 -41.25 42.79
N THR A 134 -1.34 -42.50 42.74
CA THR A 134 0.09 -42.81 42.91
C THR A 134 0.89 -42.23 41.76
N ALA A 135 0.45 -42.42 40.51
CA ALA A 135 1.06 -41.82 39.33
C ALA A 135 1.04 -40.28 39.38
N LEU A 136 -0.04 -39.67 39.86
CA LEU A 136 -0.13 -38.21 40.08
C LEU A 136 0.87 -37.71 41.13
N LYS A 137 1.08 -38.45 42.23
CA LYS A 137 2.10 -38.13 43.23
C LYS A 137 3.52 -38.27 42.71
N GLU A 138 3.78 -39.29 41.89
CA GLU A 138 5.06 -39.46 41.21
C GLU A 138 5.31 -38.32 40.22
N MET A 139 4.33 -37.96 39.39
CA MET A 139 4.41 -36.79 38.50
C MET A 139 4.67 -35.49 39.27
N LYS A 140 4.01 -35.29 40.43
CA LYS A 140 4.27 -34.15 41.30
C LYS A 140 5.72 -34.11 41.78
N THR A 141 6.28 -35.26 42.13
CA THR A 141 7.67 -35.39 42.57
C THR A 141 8.64 -35.08 41.43
N THR A 142 8.37 -35.59 40.22
CA THR A 142 9.16 -35.29 39.02
C THR A 142 9.08 -33.80 38.66
N LEU A 143 7.91 -33.19 38.75
CA LEU A 143 7.74 -31.75 38.51
C LEU A 143 8.55 -30.92 39.51
N GLN A 144 8.60 -31.32 40.79
CA GLN A 144 9.44 -30.66 41.78
C GLN A 144 10.93 -30.78 41.46
N ALA A 145 11.39 -31.97 41.04
CA ALA A 145 12.78 -32.18 40.66
C ALA A 145 13.17 -31.32 39.43
N LEU A 146 12.26 -31.15 38.47
CA LEU A 146 12.44 -30.27 37.31
C LEU A 146 12.50 -28.79 37.71
N ILE A 147 11.65 -28.36 38.64
CA ILE A 147 11.69 -26.99 39.20
C ILE A 147 13.03 -26.75 39.90
N ASP A 148 13.49 -27.70 40.72
CA ASP A 148 14.77 -27.59 41.42
C ASP A 148 15.95 -27.58 40.45
N ALA A 149 15.87 -28.36 39.37
CA ALA A 149 16.85 -28.37 38.29
C ALA A 149 16.91 -27.05 37.53
N GLU A 150 15.74 -26.52 37.17
CA GLU A 150 15.58 -25.23 36.50
C GLU A 150 16.15 -24.10 37.37
N ASN A 151 15.89 -24.13 38.67
CA ASN A 151 16.41 -23.14 39.62
C ASN A 151 17.93 -23.23 39.77
N LYS A 152 18.53 -24.43 39.75
CA LYS A 152 19.99 -24.60 39.74
C LYS A 152 20.64 -24.07 38.47
N PHE A 153 20.09 -24.39 37.30
CA PHE A 153 20.59 -23.89 36.02
C PHE A 153 20.43 -22.36 35.88
N LYS A 154 19.37 -21.78 36.45
CA LYS A 154 19.21 -20.33 36.55
C LYS A 154 20.28 -19.69 37.44
N ALA A 155 20.72 -20.39 38.50
CA ALA A 155 21.74 -19.90 39.43
C ALA A 155 23.16 -20.03 38.88
N ASP A 156 23.46 -21.08 38.11
CA ASP A 156 24.70 -21.25 37.35
C ASP A 156 24.39 -21.89 35.99
N HIS A 157 24.57 -21.14 34.90
CA HIS A 157 24.25 -21.60 33.54
C HIS A 157 25.15 -22.73 33.02
N ASN A 158 26.20 -23.09 33.75
CA ASN A 158 27.03 -24.27 33.47
C ASN A 158 26.66 -25.49 34.32
N ASP A 159 25.78 -25.34 35.32
CA ASP A 159 25.33 -26.42 36.19
C ASP A 159 24.07 -27.10 35.63
N LEU A 160 24.30 -28.12 34.80
CA LEU A 160 23.25 -28.99 34.25
C LEU A 160 22.92 -30.18 35.18
N SER A 161 23.59 -30.31 36.33
CA SER A 161 23.47 -31.50 37.21
C SER A 161 22.06 -31.72 37.76
N GLY A 162 21.25 -30.65 37.84
CA GLY A 162 19.85 -30.74 38.21
C GLY A 162 18.99 -31.54 37.22
N PHE A 163 19.32 -31.51 35.92
CA PHE A 163 18.55 -32.19 34.89
C PHE A 163 18.93 -33.66 34.73
N GLU A 164 20.08 -34.08 35.25
CA GLU A 164 20.64 -35.44 35.13
C GLU A 164 19.89 -36.51 35.97
N ASN A 165 18.86 -36.14 36.73
CA ASN A 165 18.07 -37.06 37.59
C ASN A 165 16.54 -36.95 37.42
N THR A 166 16.05 -36.38 36.30
CA THR A 166 14.62 -36.11 36.09
C THR A 166 13.91 -37.10 35.16
N SER A 167 14.45 -38.32 34.99
CA SER A 167 13.89 -39.38 34.14
C SER A 167 13.76 -39.05 32.64
N PHE A 168 14.26 -37.88 32.21
CA PHE A 168 14.41 -37.47 30.81
C PHE A 168 15.57 -38.20 30.10
N ASP A 169 16.40 -38.89 30.87
CA ASP A 169 17.60 -39.64 30.47
C ASP A 169 17.29 -40.76 29.47
N LYS A 170 16.04 -41.22 29.40
CA LYS A 170 15.57 -42.21 28.41
C LYS A 170 15.32 -41.64 27.01
N PHE A 171 15.19 -40.32 26.87
CA PHE A 171 14.84 -39.65 25.61
C PHE A 171 15.97 -38.79 25.03
N ILE A 172 17.09 -38.63 25.76
CA ILE A 172 18.30 -37.96 25.27
C ILE A 172 19.41 -39.00 25.13
N ASN A 173 19.71 -39.40 23.89
CA ASN A 173 20.76 -40.38 23.64
C ASN A 173 22.15 -39.74 23.77
N GLN A 174 23.18 -40.52 24.13
CA GLN A 174 24.54 -40.04 24.46
C GLN A 174 25.17 -39.15 23.37
N SER A 175 24.72 -39.29 22.12
CA SER A 175 25.11 -38.45 20.98
C SER A 175 24.71 -36.97 21.11
N ILE A 176 23.60 -36.67 21.79
CA ILE A 176 23.14 -35.29 22.05
C ILE A 176 23.97 -34.63 23.15
N ILE A 177 24.35 -35.41 24.18
CA ILE A 177 25.25 -34.96 25.24
C ILE A 177 26.67 -34.69 24.70
N ASN A 178 27.13 -35.51 23.75
CA ASN A 178 28.42 -35.30 23.09
C ASN A 178 28.39 -34.11 22.11
N ALA A 179 27.27 -33.90 21.41
CA ALA A 179 27.10 -32.76 20.49
C ALA A 179 27.03 -31.39 21.19
N LEU A 180 26.55 -31.35 22.45
CA LEU A 180 26.56 -30.12 23.27
C LEU A 180 27.93 -29.79 23.88
N LYS A 181 28.90 -30.72 23.81
CA LYS A 181 30.25 -30.54 24.34
C LYS A 181 31.31 -30.24 23.26
N ASP A 182 30.93 -30.15 21.99
CA ASP A 182 31.85 -29.92 20.88
C ASP A 182 31.78 -28.45 20.41
N GLU A 183 32.87 -27.70 20.58
CA GLU A 183 33.00 -26.26 20.23
C GLU A 183 33.23 -26.04 18.72
N GLY A 184 32.43 -26.68 17.85
CA GLY A 184 32.59 -26.64 16.38
C GLY A 184 31.45 -25.99 15.60
N ASP A 185 31.77 -25.38 14.45
CA ASP A 185 30.97 -24.46 13.61
C ASP A 185 29.64 -24.99 12.99
N SER A 186 29.08 -26.12 13.42
CA SER A 186 27.87 -26.73 12.79
C SER A 186 26.56 -26.50 13.57
N LYS A 187 26.43 -25.37 14.29
CA LYS A 187 25.24 -25.03 15.11
C LYS A 187 23.92 -24.81 14.32
N GLY A 188 23.95 -24.73 12.99
CA GLY A 188 22.77 -24.37 12.17
C GLY A 188 21.87 -25.54 11.76
N GLU A 189 22.41 -26.76 11.58
CA GLU A 189 21.68 -27.83 10.89
C GLU A 189 20.70 -28.58 11.80
N ILE A 190 20.97 -28.65 13.11
CA ILE A 190 20.11 -29.33 14.10
C ILE A 190 18.83 -28.53 14.37
N ALA A 191 18.89 -27.19 14.37
CA ALA A 191 17.71 -26.35 14.54
C ALA A 191 16.73 -26.48 13.35
N ALA A 192 17.25 -26.60 12.12
CA ALA A 192 16.43 -26.78 10.93
C ALA A 192 15.71 -28.14 10.90
N TYR A 193 16.35 -29.21 11.37
CA TYR A 193 15.75 -30.54 11.46
C TYR A 193 14.60 -30.61 12.48
N VAL A 194 14.75 -29.96 13.64
CA VAL A 194 13.72 -29.91 14.69
C VAL A 194 12.51 -29.07 14.25
N ILE A 195 12.73 -27.92 13.61
CA ILE A 195 11.63 -27.07 13.09
C ILE A 195 10.81 -27.83 12.04
N LYS A 196 11.47 -28.53 11.12
CA LYS A 196 10.79 -29.28 10.05
C LYS A 196 10.00 -30.48 10.60
N THR A 197 10.55 -31.20 11.57
CA THR A 197 9.87 -32.36 12.18
C THR A 197 8.62 -31.95 12.97
N VAL A 198 8.63 -30.78 13.63
CA VAL A 198 7.47 -30.22 14.33
C VAL A 198 6.40 -29.73 13.34
N GLN A 199 6.80 -29.08 12.25
CA GLN A 199 5.86 -28.65 11.19
C GLN A 199 5.16 -29.85 10.53
N ASP A 200 5.89 -30.93 10.25
CA ASP A 200 5.34 -32.15 9.65
C ASP A 200 4.41 -32.92 10.62
N GLY A 201 4.66 -32.85 11.93
CA GLY A 201 3.79 -33.40 12.98
C GLY A 201 2.47 -32.64 13.15
N VAL A 202 2.50 -31.31 13.10
CA VAL A 202 1.30 -30.47 13.17
C VAL A 202 0.42 -30.65 11.94
N ALA A 203 1.03 -30.78 10.75
CA ALA A 203 0.31 -31.07 9.51
C ALA A 203 -0.42 -32.43 9.52
N SER A 204 0.18 -33.46 10.14
CA SER A 204 -0.44 -34.80 10.26
C SER A 204 -1.65 -34.81 11.21
N ASN A 205 -1.60 -34.08 12.32
CA ASN A 205 -2.75 -33.97 13.24
C ASN A 205 -3.88 -33.10 12.66
N GLY A 206 -3.55 -32.06 11.88
CA GLY A 206 -4.54 -31.28 11.12
C GLY A 206 -5.28 -32.13 10.07
N LYS A 207 -4.57 -33.06 9.41
CA LYS A 207 -5.17 -34.00 8.46
C LYS A 207 -6.12 -34.98 9.15
N ALA A 208 -5.74 -35.56 10.30
CA ALA A 208 -6.59 -36.50 11.03
C ALA A 208 -7.91 -35.87 11.52
N LEU A 209 -7.87 -34.59 11.92
CA LEU A 209 -9.06 -33.84 12.30
C LEU A 209 -9.93 -33.52 11.07
N ASN A 210 -9.32 -33.13 9.94
CA ASN A 210 -10.05 -32.83 8.71
C ASN A 210 -10.69 -34.09 8.08
N ASP A 211 -10.00 -35.24 8.14
CA ASP A 211 -10.52 -36.54 7.69
C ASP A 211 -11.72 -37.01 8.56
N HIS A 212 -11.72 -36.70 9.87
CA HIS A 212 -12.85 -36.99 10.78
C HIS A 212 -14.07 -36.09 10.52
N ILE A 213 -13.84 -34.83 10.12
CA ILE A 213 -14.87 -33.86 9.77
C ILE A 213 -15.51 -34.19 8.41
N GLU A 214 -14.72 -34.62 7.41
CA GLU A 214 -15.24 -35.16 6.14
C GLU A 214 -16.09 -36.43 6.37
N GLY A 215 -15.71 -37.27 7.33
CA GLY A 215 -16.48 -38.46 7.73
C GLY A 215 -17.87 -38.16 8.33
N LEU A 216 -18.12 -36.92 8.78
CA LEU A 216 -19.42 -36.43 9.25
C LEU A 216 -20.22 -35.70 8.15
N GLY A 217 -19.73 -35.71 6.89
CA GLY A 217 -20.39 -35.12 5.73
C GLY A 217 -20.19 -33.60 5.58
N ILE A 218 -19.35 -32.99 6.42
CA ILE A 218 -19.10 -31.54 6.43
C ILE A 218 -17.83 -31.25 5.63
N THR A 219 -17.96 -30.92 4.34
CA THR A 219 -16.82 -30.65 3.45
C THR A 219 -16.43 -29.17 3.38
N GLY A 220 -15.14 -28.88 3.14
CA GLY A 220 -14.66 -27.54 2.78
C GLY A 220 -14.58 -26.53 3.92
N VAL A 221 -14.21 -26.96 5.13
CA VAL A 221 -13.96 -26.07 6.28
C VAL A 221 -12.60 -25.39 6.09
N THR A 222 -12.58 -24.06 6.05
CA THR A 222 -11.34 -23.30 5.77
C THR A 222 -10.80 -22.50 6.95
N SER A 223 -11.57 -22.37 8.04
CA SER A 223 -11.13 -21.75 9.30
C SER A 223 -11.90 -22.30 10.52
N LEU A 224 -11.41 -22.03 11.74
CA LEU A 224 -12.08 -22.45 12.98
C LEU A 224 -13.46 -21.80 13.16
N THR A 225 -13.66 -20.58 12.64
CA THR A 225 -14.96 -19.92 12.64
C THR A 225 -15.92 -20.60 11.66
N ASP A 226 -15.42 -20.99 10.48
CA ASP A 226 -16.17 -21.74 9.46
C ASP A 226 -16.61 -23.14 9.95
N PHE A 227 -15.85 -23.73 10.88
CA PHE A 227 -16.18 -24.98 11.57
C PHE A 227 -17.36 -24.82 12.55
N VAL A 228 -17.31 -23.80 13.41
CA VAL A 228 -18.36 -23.56 14.43
C VAL A 228 -19.70 -23.25 13.76
N ASP A 229 -19.68 -22.44 12.69
CA ASP A 229 -20.89 -22.08 11.96
C ASP A 229 -21.52 -23.27 11.22
N LYS A 230 -20.73 -24.16 10.63
CA LYS A 230 -21.25 -25.36 9.92
C LYS A 230 -21.81 -26.41 10.89
N ILE A 231 -21.19 -26.63 12.04
CA ILE A 231 -21.74 -27.53 13.08
C ILE A 231 -23.05 -26.99 13.65
N TYR A 232 -23.11 -25.68 13.93
CA TYR A 232 -24.32 -25.07 14.47
C TYR A 232 -25.50 -25.23 13.50
N ASN A 233 -25.28 -25.01 12.20
CA ASN A 233 -26.34 -25.10 11.20
C ASN A 233 -26.80 -26.54 10.89
N GLU A 234 -25.94 -27.56 11.04
CA GLU A 234 -26.33 -28.96 10.78
C GLU A 234 -27.05 -29.63 11.98
N ILE A 235 -26.81 -29.16 13.21
CA ILE A 235 -27.51 -29.64 14.43
C ILE A 235 -28.99 -29.20 14.45
N PHE A 236 -29.30 -28.02 13.93
CA PHE A 236 -30.65 -27.40 13.96
C PHE A 236 -31.38 -27.40 12.62
N LYS A 237 -30.88 -28.13 11.62
CA LYS A 237 -31.54 -28.30 10.33
C LYS A 237 -32.91 -28.95 10.53
N GLU A 238 -33.95 -28.40 9.88
CA GLU A 238 -35.35 -28.81 10.06
C GLU A 238 -35.62 -30.30 9.83
N ASP A 239 -34.74 -31.03 9.13
CA ASP A 239 -34.84 -32.47 8.87
C ASP A 239 -33.70 -33.30 9.49
N GLY A 240 -33.00 -32.75 10.49
CA GLY A 240 -31.81 -33.36 11.12
C GLY A 240 -32.15 -34.48 12.10
N VAL A 241 -31.28 -35.51 12.15
CA VAL A 241 -31.44 -36.72 12.99
C VAL A 241 -31.68 -36.41 14.48
N ILE A 242 -31.09 -35.33 15.00
CA ILE A 242 -31.23 -34.92 16.41
C ILE A 242 -32.59 -34.25 16.68
N LYS A 243 -33.12 -33.47 15.73
CA LYS A 243 -34.44 -32.86 15.85
C LYS A 243 -35.55 -33.91 15.74
N SER A 244 -35.42 -34.87 14.82
CA SER A 244 -36.30 -36.04 14.72
C SER A 244 -36.36 -36.86 16.02
N LYS A 245 -35.24 -37.02 16.74
CA LYS A 245 -35.21 -37.70 18.05
C LYS A 245 -35.93 -36.92 19.17
N LEU A 246 -35.93 -35.59 19.11
CA LEU A 246 -36.68 -34.74 20.03
C LEU A 246 -38.18 -34.81 19.74
N ASP A 247 -38.56 -34.87 18.46
CA ASP A 247 -39.95 -35.01 18.05
C ASP A 247 -40.51 -36.41 18.40
N ASP A 248 -39.71 -37.48 18.26
CA ASP A 248 -40.05 -38.84 18.73
C ASP A 248 -40.32 -38.89 20.25
N LEU A 249 -39.60 -38.10 21.05
CA LEU A 249 -39.78 -38.02 22.51
C LEU A 249 -41.08 -37.30 22.89
N ASP A 250 -41.46 -36.26 22.17
CA ASP A 250 -42.74 -35.56 22.34
C ASP A 250 -43.93 -36.45 21.91
N GLU A 251 -43.76 -37.26 20.87
CA GLU A 251 -44.77 -38.23 20.42
C GLU A 251 -44.95 -39.35 21.46
N LEU A 252 -43.87 -39.80 22.11
CA LEU A 252 -43.89 -40.77 23.21
C LEU A 252 -44.57 -40.21 24.47
N LEU A 253 -44.39 -38.92 24.77
CA LEU A 253 -45.06 -38.24 25.86
C LEU A 253 -46.58 -38.10 25.62
N GLN A 254 -46.99 -37.85 24.38
CA GLN A 254 -48.41 -37.86 24.00
C GLN A 254 -49.02 -39.27 24.05
N ALA A 255 -48.27 -40.31 23.67
CA ALA A 255 -48.70 -41.70 23.78
C ALA A 255 -48.88 -42.16 25.24
N ILE A 256 -47.99 -41.73 26.14
CA ILE A 256 -48.11 -41.97 27.59
C ILE A 256 -49.37 -41.30 28.15
N ASN A 257 -49.64 -40.04 27.75
CA ASN A 257 -50.86 -39.33 28.16
C ASN A 257 -52.15 -39.98 27.62
N ALA A 258 -52.13 -40.56 26.42
CA ALA A 258 -53.26 -41.28 25.85
C ALA A 258 -53.51 -42.66 26.51
N TYR A 259 -52.45 -43.36 26.93
CA TYR A 259 -52.54 -44.65 27.61
C TYR A 259 -53.10 -44.52 29.03
N VAL A 260 -52.76 -43.44 29.75
CA VAL A 260 -53.33 -43.12 31.08
C VAL A 260 -54.83 -42.76 31.00
N GLY A 261 -55.32 -42.30 29.85
CA GLY A 261 -56.73 -41.92 29.64
C GLY A 261 -57.72 -43.05 29.31
N SER A 262 -57.28 -44.31 29.16
CA SER A 262 -58.14 -45.41 28.63
C SER A 262 -58.50 -46.55 29.60
N GLY A 263 -58.08 -46.46 30.87
CA GLY A 263 -58.90 -46.98 31.98
C GLY A 263 -59.00 -48.49 32.24
N GLU A 264 -57.91 -49.27 32.25
CA GLU A 264 -57.90 -50.59 32.91
C GLU A 264 -56.59 -50.86 33.69
N GLY A 265 -56.56 -50.49 34.98
CA GLY A 265 -55.61 -51.05 35.96
C GLY A 265 -55.20 -50.18 37.17
N GLN A 266 -56.00 -50.20 38.24
CA GLN A 266 -55.73 -49.74 39.64
C GLN A 266 -55.68 -48.22 39.91
N LEU A 267 -56.83 -47.69 40.36
CA LEU A 267 -57.28 -46.29 40.22
C LEU A 267 -57.52 -45.56 41.56
N ALA A 268 -56.95 -46.01 42.68
CA ALA A 268 -57.28 -45.45 44.00
C ALA A 268 -56.26 -44.47 44.60
N ASP A 269 -54.99 -44.45 44.16
CA ASP A 269 -53.97 -43.49 44.64
C ASP A 269 -53.56 -42.44 43.58
N TYR A 270 -53.94 -42.63 42.31
CA TYR A 270 -53.62 -41.70 41.23
C TYR A 270 -54.55 -40.50 41.14
N GLN A 271 -55.81 -40.61 41.60
CA GLN A 271 -56.75 -39.48 41.57
C GLN A 271 -56.35 -38.37 42.54
N THR A 272 -55.82 -38.72 43.73
CA THR A 272 -55.30 -37.75 44.71
C THR A 272 -54.06 -37.02 44.18
N ILE A 273 -53.17 -37.73 43.48
CA ILE A 273 -52.00 -37.15 42.83
C ILE A 273 -52.40 -36.31 41.61
N ILE A 274 -53.40 -36.72 40.83
CA ILE A 274 -53.96 -35.92 39.73
C ILE A 274 -54.63 -34.65 40.27
N ASP A 275 -55.34 -34.71 41.40
CA ASP A 275 -55.96 -33.55 42.02
C ASP A 275 -54.91 -32.60 42.65
N GLU A 276 -53.81 -33.12 43.23
CA GLU A 276 -52.64 -32.32 43.65
C GLU A 276 -51.88 -31.73 42.45
N ILE A 277 -51.76 -32.46 41.34
CA ILE A 277 -51.16 -31.97 40.09
C ILE A 277 -52.07 -30.91 39.45
N MET A 278 -53.39 -31.05 39.49
CA MET A 278 -54.33 -30.03 39.00
C MET A 278 -54.34 -28.80 39.91
N ALA A 279 -54.29 -28.96 41.23
CA ALA A 279 -54.15 -27.85 42.16
C ALA A 279 -52.79 -27.13 42.02
N THR A 280 -51.71 -27.88 41.75
CA THR A 280 -50.37 -27.33 41.46
C THR A 280 -50.34 -26.67 40.08
N ARG A 281 -51.00 -27.23 39.07
CA ARG A 281 -51.17 -26.63 37.73
C ARG A 281 -51.97 -25.35 37.81
N ASP A 282 -53.07 -25.33 38.56
CA ASP A 282 -53.91 -24.14 38.71
C ASP A 282 -53.21 -23.07 39.58
N ALA A 283 -52.36 -23.47 40.55
CA ALA A 283 -51.46 -22.56 41.27
C ALA A 283 -50.33 -22.00 40.37
N VAL A 284 -49.84 -22.78 39.40
CA VAL A 284 -48.88 -22.36 38.36
C VAL A 284 -49.55 -21.52 37.26
N THR A 285 -50.84 -21.73 36.99
CA THR A 285 -51.63 -20.95 36.04
C THR A 285 -52.12 -19.62 36.66
N ALA A 286 -52.30 -19.60 37.99
CA ALA A 286 -52.58 -18.39 38.78
C ALA A 286 -51.32 -17.53 39.04
N LEU A 287 -50.11 -18.05 38.77
CA LEU A 287 -48.90 -17.26 38.59
C LEU A 287 -48.94 -16.59 37.20
N ALA A 288 -49.81 -15.57 37.11
CA ALA A 288 -50.23 -14.80 35.94
C ALA A 288 -49.25 -14.77 34.74
N LEU A 289 -49.46 -15.68 33.79
CA LEU A 289 -49.11 -15.47 32.39
C LEU A 289 -50.27 -14.69 31.73
N PRO A 290 -50.02 -13.59 30.99
CA PRO A 290 -51.09 -12.86 30.30
C PRO A 290 -51.84 -13.79 29.33
N GLU A 291 -53.18 -13.72 29.30
CA GLU A 291 -54.02 -14.62 28.50
C GLU A 291 -53.54 -14.74 27.04
N GLY A 292 -53.37 -15.98 26.58
CA GLY A 292 -53.04 -16.34 25.20
C GLY A 292 -51.55 -16.49 24.87
N LYS A 293 -50.63 -16.40 25.85
CA LYS A 293 -49.19 -16.55 25.63
C LYS A 293 -48.60 -17.74 26.39
N ASN A 294 -47.68 -18.47 25.75
CA ASN A 294 -46.93 -19.53 26.43
C ASN A 294 -45.77 -18.97 27.27
N LEU A 295 -45.18 -19.78 28.15
CA LEU A 295 -44.12 -19.37 29.08
C LEU A 295 -42.93 -18.72 28.34
N THR A 296 -42.55 -19.25 27.18
CA THR A 296 -41.47 -18.69 26.37
C THR A 296 -41.82 -17.29 25.85
N GLN A 297 -43.04 -17.08 25.36
CA GLN A 297 -43.51 -15.77 24.89
C GLN A 297 -43.61 -14.76 26.03
N ALA A 298 -44.11 -15.15 27.20
CA ALA A 298 -44.19 -14.25 28.35
C ALA A 298 -42.81 -13.91 28.92
N VAL A 299 -41.88 -14.87 28.96
CA VAL A 299 -40.48 -14.61 29.34
C VAL A 299 -39.81 -13.72 28.30
N GLN A 300 -40.04 -13.93 27.00
CA GLN A 300 -39.54 -13.05 25.94
C GLN A 300 -40.14 -11.65 26.02
N ASP A 301 -41.41 -11.50 26.38
CA ASP A 301 -42.05 -10.19 26.58
C ASP A 301 -41.52 -9.47 27.82
N ILE A 302 -41.30 -10.18 28.93
CA ILE A 302 -40.67 -9.62 30.14
C ILE A 302 -39.24 -9.19 29.82
N ILE A 303 -38.47 -10.04 29.14
CA ILE A 303 -37.12 -9.69 28.68
C ILE A 303 -37.18 -8.50 27.72
N ALA A 304 -38.13 -8.46 26.78
CA ALA A 304 -38.28 -7.33 25.85
C ALA A 304 -38.70 -6.04 26.55
N THR A 305 -39.53 -6.13 27.60
CA THR A 305 -39.97 -5.00 28.42
C THR A 305 -38.83 -4.47 29.28
N GLU A 306 -38.16 -5.35 30.03
CA GLU A 306 -36.99 -5.02 30.86
C GLU A 306 -35.82 -4.52 30.00
N LEU A 307 -35.58 -5.11 28.83
CA LEU A 307 -34.59 -4.64 27.87
C LEU A 307 -35.03 -3.29 27.26
N GLY A 308 -36.33 -3.08 27.05
CA GLY A 308 -36.91 -1.80 26.63
C GLY A 308 -36.69 -0.70 27.66
N ASP A 309 -36.95 -0.98 28.93
CA ASP A 309 -36.77 -0.05 30.05
C ASP A 309 -35.29 0.23 30.34
N ALA A 310 -34.44 -0.80 30.26
CA ALA A 310 -32.99 -0.66 30.33
C ALA A 310 -32.46 0.17 29.15
N LYS A 311 -32.97 -0.06 27.94
CA LYS A 311 -32.60 0.71 26.74
C LYS A 311 -33.11 2.15 26.81
N ALA A 312 -34.29 2.40 27.38
CA ALA A 312 -34.81 3.74 27.62
C ALA A 312 -34.00 4.48 28.69
N THR A 313 -33.60 3.80 29.77
CA THR A 313 -32.76 4.35 30.83
C THR A 313 -31.35 4.65 30.32
N LEU A 314 -30.75 3.71 29.56
CA LEU A 314 -29.47 3.91 28.89
C LEU A 314 -29.56 5.05 27.86
N GLY A 315 -30.68 5.15 27.13
CA GLY A 315 -30.94 6.25 26.20
C GLY A 315 -31.03 7.62 26.89
N LYS A 316 -31.67 7.70 28.07
CA LYS A 316 -31.70 8.91 28.91
C LYS A 316 -30.31 9.28 29.40
N LEU A 317 -29.60 8.34 30.03
CA LEU A 317 -28.24 8.58 30.52
C LEU A 317 -27.27 8.94 29.37
N GLN A 318 -27.42 8.31 28.20
CA GLN A 318 -26.65 8.66 27.02
C GLN A 318 -26.99 10.08 26.52
N THR A 319 -28.25 10.51 26.64
CA THR A 319 -28.67 11.87 26.25
C THR A 319 -28.15 12.91 27.23
N GLU A 320 -28.27 12.66 28.54
CA GLU A 320 -27.77 13.54 29.60
C GLU A 320 -26.23 13.65 29.54
N LEU A 321 -25.53 12.52 29.42
CA LEU A 321 -24.07 12.50 29.29
C LEU A 321 -23.61 13.16 27.98
N LYS A 322 -24.34 12.99 26.86
CA LYS A 322 -24.05 13.72 25.62
C LYS A 322 -24.25 15.22 25.79
N ALA A 323 -25.28 15.65 26.52
CA ALA A 323 -25.52 17.06 26.80
C ALA A 323 -24.39 17.66 27.64
N GLU A 324 -23.95 16.97 28.69
CA GLU A 324 -22.86 17.40 29.57
C GLU A 324 -21.49 17.41 28.85
N ILE A 325 -21.19 16.37 28.06
CA ILE A 325 -20.00 16.33 27.18
C ILE A 325 -20.04 17.47 26.16
N THR A 326 -21.22 17.80 25.63
CA THR A 326 -21.38 18.91 24.67
C THR A 326 -21.14 20.26 25.35
N ALA A 327 -21.63 20.45 26.58
CA ALA A 327 -21.37 21.64 27.37
C ALA A 327 -19.87 21.80 27.70
N LEU A 328 -19.20 20.73 28.13
CA LEU A 328 -17.76 20.73 28.41
C LEU A 328 -16.91 20.95 27.15
N LYS A 329 -17.27 20.34 26.01
CA LYS A 329 -16.61 20.60 24.71
C LYS A 329 -16.81 22.03 24.21
N GLY A 330 -17.89 22.69 24.63
CA GLY A 330 -18.22 24.07 24.28
C GLY A 330 -17.54 25.13 25.14
N MET A 331 -16.75 24.75 26.15
CA MET A 331 -16.03 25.70 27.01
C MET A 331 -14.84 26.33 26.28
N ILE A 332 -14.63 27.63 26.51
CA ILE A 332 -13.42 28.33 26.06
C ILE A 332 -12.27 27.92 26.98
N GLN A 333 -11.25 27.32 26.40
CA GLN A 333 -10.07 26.81 27.10
C GLN A 333 -9.01 27.90 27.30
N SER A 334 -8.88 28.81 26.34
CA SER A 334 -7.87 29.86 26.38
C SER A 334 -8.31 31.06 25.55
N ILE A 335 -8.02 32.26 26.07
CA ILE A 335 -8.05 33.50 25.32
C ILE A 335 -6.72 34.24 25.54
N VAL A 336 -6.03 34.60 24.47
CA VAL A 336 -4.68 35.18 24.54
C VAL A 336 -4.61 36.38 23.61
N TYR A 337 -4.08 37.50 24.08
CA TYR A 337 -3.82 38.68 23.27
C TYR A 337 -2.76 38.37 22.21
N VAL A 338 -3.03 38.80 20.98
CA VAL A 338 -2.07 38.68 19.87
C VAL A 338 -1.46 40.06 19.62
N PRO A 339 -0.19 40.27 19.98
CA PRO A 339 0.46 41.56 19.80
C PRO A 339 0.71 41.86 18.32
N GLU A 340 0.38 43.08 17.91
CA GLU A 340 0.65 43.60 16.56
C GLU A 340 2.02 44.29 16.47
N SER A 341 2.65 44.58 17.62
CA SER A 341 3.95 45.23 17.75
C SER A 341 4.87 44.48 18.72
N ALA A 342 6.19 44.64 18.54
CA ALA A 342 7.19 43.97 19.38
C ALA A 342 7.17 44.46 20.84
N ASP A 343 6.78 45.72 21.07
CA ASP A 343 6.64 46.32 22.39
C ASP A 343 5.31 45.96 23.08
N ARG A 344 4.36 45.33 22.37
CA ARG A 344 3.02 44.96 22.83
C ARG A 344 2.17 46.14 23.31
N ILE A 345 2.46 47.35 22.83
CA ILE A 345 1.73 48.57 23.17
C ILE A 345 0.71 48.87 22.08
N ILE A 346 -0.51 49.21 22.49
CA ILE A 346 -1.57 49.68 21.59
C ILE A 346 -1.75 51.18 21.79
N GLU A 347 -1.60 51.96 20.73
CA GLU A 347 -1.61 53.42 20.78
C GLU A 347 -2.91 54.00 20.21
N PHE A 348 -3.60 54.86 20.97
CA PHE A 348 -4.64 55.73 20.45
C PHE A 348 -4.01 57.01 19.90
N THR A 349 -4.29 57.33 18.65
CA THR A 349 -3.59 58.40 17.94
C THR A 349 -4.44 59.67 17.86
N SER A 350 -3.89 60.82 18.26
CA SER A 350 -4.36 62.16 17.90
C SER A 350 -3.61 62.66 16.67
N LEU A 351 -4.31 63.12 15.64
CA LEU A 351 -3.71 63.52 14.35
C LEU A 351 -3.89 65.01 14.08
N LYS A 352 -2.78 65.62 13.63
CA LYS A 352 -2.72 67.05 13.30
C LYS A 352 -2.20 67.30 11.89
N VAL A 353 -2.70 68.36 11.26
CA VAL A 353 -2.20 68.88 9.97
C VAL A 353 -1.64 70.29 10.13
N GLY A 354 -0.54 70.59 9.45
CA GLY A 354 0.07 71.93 9.47
C GLY A 354 -0.66 72.91 8.56
N THR A 355 -0.53 74.21 8.80
CA THR A 355 -1.00 75.26 7.89
C THR A 355 -0.04 75.48 6.72
N THR A 356 0.04 74.55 5.76
CA THR A 356 0.85 74.62 4.51
C THR A 356 -0.01 74.49 3.23
N ASP A 357 0.53 74.91 2.08
CA ASP A 357 -0.09 74.74 0.75
C ASP A 357 0.53 73.58 -0.05
N ASN A 358 1.57 72.92 0.46
CA ASN A 358 2.23 71.79 -0.18
C ASN A 358 2.42 70.62 0.81
N TYR A 359 1.88 69.45 0.45
CA TYR A 359 2.06 68.18 1.15
C TYR A 359 2.67 67.11 0.24
N ASN A 360 3.18 67.45 -0.94
CA ASN A 360 3.78 66.49 -1.88
C ASN A 360 5.28 66.28 -1.63
N ASP A 361 5.98 67.30 -1.13
CA ASP A 361 7.46 67.30 -0.98
C ASP A 361 7.91 67.29 0.50
N GLY A 362 6.99 67.11 1.44
CA GLY A 362 7.22 67.21 2.89
C GLY A 362 7.05 68.63 3.44
N ILE A 363 6.77 68.74 4.74
CA ILE A 363 6.54 69.98 5.47
C ILE A 363 7.84 70.42 6.15
N GLY A 364 8.28 71.68 5.95
CA GLY A 364 9.50 72.23 6.59
C GLY A 364 9.32 72.55 8.09
N SER A 365 10.28 73.23 8.73
CA SER A 365 10.20 73.58 10.16
C SER A 365 9.38 74.85 10.47
N ASN A 366 8.61 74.81 11.57
CA ASN A 366 7.65 75.82 12.10
C ASN A 366 6.26 75.90 11.41
N HIS A 367 5.30 75.11 11.90
CA HIS A 367 3.89 75.14 11.45
C HIS A 367 2.90 75.28 12.62
N ASP A 368 1.77 75.92 12.35
CA ASP A 368 0.61 75.89 13.26
C ASP A 368 -0.18 74.60 12.98
N TRP A 369 -0.07 73.64 13.91
CA TRP A 369 -0.69 72.33 13.79
C TRP A 369 -2.13 72.37 14.31
N LYS A 370 -3.09 72.01 13.46
CA LYS A 370 -4.50 71.88 13.80
C LYS A 370 -4.90 70.42 13.91
N GLU A 371 -5.71 70.09 14.90
CA GLU A 371 -6.26 68.76 15.08
C GLU A 371 -7.27 68.43 13.98
N VAL A 372 -7.14 67.24 13.38
CA VAL A 372 -7.99 66.78 12.28
C VAL A 372 -8.68 65.45 12.62
N GLY A 373 -8.26 64.77 13.68
CA GLY A 373 -9.01 63.64 14.24
C GLY A 373 -8.30 62.97 15.41
N ASN A 374 -9.07 62.29 16.27
CA ASN A 374 -8.56 61.40 17.31
C ASN A 374 -9.14 60.01 17.10
N THR A 375 -8.29 58.99 17.17
CA THR A 375 -8.72 57.60 17.26
C THR A 375 -9.14 57.33 18.71
N LEU A 376 -10.43 57.08 18.95
CA LEU A 376 -10.96 56.61 20.25
C LEU A 376 -11.35 55.12 20.22
N GLU A 377 -11.18 54.46 19.08
CA GLU A 377 -11.46 53.04 18.91
C GLU A 377 -10.23 52.33 18.35
N LYS A 378 -9.81 51.22 18.97
CA LYS A 378 -8.77 50.35 18.43
C LYS A 378 -9.26 48.91 18.39
N LYS A 379 -8.92 48.24 17.29
CA LYS A 379 -9.18 46.82 17.08
C LYS A 379 -8.03 46.04 17.69
N VAL A 380 -8.35 45.03 18.48
CA VAL A 380 -7.38 44.22 19.22
C VAL A 380 -7.70 42.77 18.96
N ARG A 381 -6.68 41.98 18.61
CA ARG A 381 -6.87 40.57 18.27
C ARG A 381 -6.61 39.65 19.46
N PHE A 382 -7.48 38.65 19.61
CA PHE A 382 -7.35 37.62 20.62
C PHE A 382 -7.47 36.25 19.98
N ARG A 383 -6.53 35.36 20.30
CA ARG A 383 -6.57 33.96 19.91
C ARG A 383 -7.46 33.22 20.89
N VAL A 384 -8.43 32.48 20.37
CA VAL A 384 -9.41 31.71 21.13
C VAL A 384 -9.20 30.22 20.89
N SER A 385 -9.13 29.44 21.97
CA SER A 385 -9.10 27.98 21.92
C SER A 385 -10.31 27.38 22.64
N PRO A 386 -11.04 26.42 22.04
CA PRO A 386 -10.90 25.96 20.65
C PRO A 386 -11.43 27.00 19.64
N ALA A 387 -10.97 26.91 18.38
CA ALA A 387 -11.37 27.83 17.29
C ALA A 387 -12.90 27.87 17.06
N SER A 388 -13.60 26.77 17.34
CA SER A 388 -15.06 26.69 17.21
C SER A 388 -15.82 27.66 18.13
N ALA A 389 -15.22 28.15 19.21
CA ALA A 389 -15.85 29.11 20.10
C ALA A 389 -15.98 30.52 19.49
N VAL A 390 -15.20 30.84 18.45
CA VAL A 390 -15.24 32.13 17.74
C VAL A 390 -16.63 32.43 17.18
N ALA A 391 -17.32 31.42 16.67
CA ALA A 391 -18.66 31.56 16.12
C ALA A 391 -19.70 31.96 17.18
N GLU A 392 -19.50 31.60 18.44
CA GLU A 392 -20.41 31.95 19.53
C GLU A 392 -20.08 33.32 20.14
N LEU A 393 -18.79 33.68 20.22
CA LEU A 393 -18.32 34.98 20.75
C LEU A 393 -18.67 36.17 19.86
N THR A 394 -18.97 35.93 18.58
CA THR A 394 -19.23 36.97 17.57
C THR A 394 -20.72 37.20 17.30
N LYS A 395 -21.60 36.42 17.93
CA LYS A 395 -23.06 36.59 17.84
C LYS A 395 -23.52 37.82 18.60
N ALA A 396 -24.53 38.49 18.06
CA ALA A 396 -25.17 39.64 18.75
C ALA A 396 -25.84 39.22 20.06
N ASP A 397 -26.40 38.01 20.12
CA ASP A 397 -27.02 37.38 21.29
C ASP A 397 -26.10 36.34 21.95
N SER A 398 -24.77 36.54 21.87
CA SER A 398 -23.78 35.61 22.43
C SER A 398 -24.16 35.18 23.83
N LYS A 399 -24.04 33.89 24.12
CA LYS A 399 -24.23 33.38 25.47
C LYS A 399 -23.14 33.82 26.46
N TYR A 400 -22.05 34.42 25.95
CA TYR A 400 -21.01 35.00 26.78
C TYR A 400 -21.19 36.50 26.99
N THR A 401 -20.75 36.99 28.13
CA THR A 401 -20.55 38.41 28.44
C THR A 401 -19.07 38.72 28.27
N ILE A 402 -18.76 39.71 27.41
CA ILE A 402 -17.39 40.11 27.10
C ILE A 402 -17.17 41.52 27.65
N THR A 403 -16.18 41.66 28.52
CA THR A 403 -15.83 42.93 29.19
C THR A 403 -14.31 43.12 29.21
N THR A 404 -13.86 44.27 29.69
CA THR A 404 -12.43 44.54 29.92
C THR A 404 -12.17 44.80 31.40
N ASP A 405 -11.06 44.25 31.92
CA ASP A 405 -10.43 44.74 33.16
C ASP A 405 -9.30 45.69 32.77
N ALA A 406 -9.30 46.91 33.32
CA ALA A 406 -8.33 47.96 32.99
C ALA A 406 -7.75 48.59 34.27
N GLN A 407 -6.43 48.70 34.34
CA GLN A 407 -5.72 49.15 35.54
C GLN A 407 -4.72 50.28 35.23
N VAL A 408 -4.67 51.30 36.11
CA VAL A 408 -3.68 52.40 36.08
C VAL A 408 -3.13 52.62 37.48
N LEU A 409 -2.05 51.93 37.88
CA LEU A 409 -1.45 51.93 39.24
C LEU A 409 -2.43 51.61 40.42
N THR A 410 -3.75 51.64 40.19
CA THR A 410 -4.92 51.28 41.02
C THR A 410 -6.07 50.91 40.06
N ARG A 411 -7.03 50.09 40.50
CA ARG A 411 -8.19 49.67 39.67
C ARG A 411 -9.09 50.88 39.36
N ALA A 412 -9.22 51.24 38.08
CA ALA A 412 -10.15 52.27 37.61
C ALA A 412 -11.24 51.61 36.75
N ALA A 413 -12.47 51.52 37.27
CA ALA A 413 -13.58 50.94 36.52
C ALA A 413 -14.01 51.86 35.36
N GLY A 414 -14.17 51.30 34.15
CA GLY A 414 -14.93 51.92 33.05
C GLY A 414 -14.17 52.78 32.03
N VAL A 415 -12.85 52.66 31.92
CA VAL A 415 -12.05 53.43 30.94
C VAL A 415 -12.30 52.98 29.50
N PHE A 416 -12.33 51.66 29.28
CA PHE A 416 -12.57 51.04 27.98
C PHE A 416 -13.90 50.28 28.01
N THR A 417 -14.61 50.33 26.88
CA THR A 417 -15.80 49.51 26.63
C THR A 417 -15.56 48.61 25.44
N VAL A 418 -16.16 47.42 25.48
CA VAL A 418 -16.14 46.48 24.36
C VAL A 418 -17.21 46.89 23.37
N GLY A 419 -16.78 47.23 22.15
CA GLY A 419 -17.63 47.49 21.00
C GLY A 419 -17.94 46.21 20.22
N ALA A 420 -17.73 46.25 18.91
CA ALA A 420 -17.97 45.09 18.05
C ALA A 420 -16.92 44.00 18.25
N VAL A 421 -17.38 42.74 18.34
CA VAL A 421 -16.55 41.53 18.32
C VAL A 421 -16.80 40.81 17.01
N LYS A 422 -15.75 40.57 16.22
CA LYS A 422 -15.84 39.98 14.87
C LYS A 422 -14.86 38.83 14.71
N ALA A 423 -15.21 37.85 13.89
CA ALA A 423 -14.27 36.82 13.47
C ALA A 423 -13.27 37.41 12.46
N VAL A 424 -12.01 36.98 12.51
CA VAL A 424 -10.99 37.41 11.54
C VAL A 424 -11.09 36.52 10.30
N ALA A 425 -11.21 37.14 9.12
CA ALA A 425 -11.32 36.41 7.86
C ALA A 425 -10.08 35.54 7.63
N ASN A 426 -10.30 34.28 7.22
CA ASN A 426 -9.26 33.27 6.98
C ASN A 426 -8.45 32.83 8.23
N GLU A 427 -8.80 33.28 9.43
CA GLU A 427 -8.13 32.92 10.68
C GLU A 427 -9.14 32.41 11.71
N PRO A 428 -9.51 31.12 11.66
CA PRO A 428 -10.68 30.59 12.38
C PRO A 428 -10.55 30.58 13.90
N ASN A 429 -9.35 30.79 14.45
CA ASN A 429 -9.06 30.84 15.88
C ASN A 429 -8.87 32.26 16.42
N LEU A 430 -9.18 33.30 15.64
CA LEU A 430 -8.97 34.69 16.02
C LEU A 430 -10.27 35.48 16.04
N ILE A 431 -10.45 36.25 17.10
CA ILE A 431 -11.44 37.34 17.17
C ILE A 431 -10.74 38.69 17.12
N GLU A 432 -11.39 39.65 16.48
CA GLU A 432 -11.06 41.07 16.52
C GLU A 432 -12.09 41.76 17.41
N VAL A 433 -11.61 42.36 18.50
CA VAL A 433 -12.43 43.08 19.47
C VAL A 433 -12.16 44.57 19.33
N THR A 434 -13.21 45.34 19.07
CA THR A 434 -13.12 46.81 19.02
C THR A 434 -13.20 47.35 20.44
N LEU A 435 -12.10 47.89 20.96
CA LEU A 435 -12.06 48.58 22.25
C LEU A 435 -12.28 50.07 22.04
N LYS A 436 -13.27 50.62 22.74
CA LYS A 436 -13.61 52.04 22.69
C LYS A 436 -13.20 52.71 23.98
N ALA A 437 -12.40 53.76 23.87
CA ALA A 437 -12.02 54.57 25.02
C ALA A 437 -13.05 55.68 25.25
N ASN A 438 -13.52 55.82 26.49
CA ASN A 438 -14.49 56.87 26.84
C ASN A 438 -13.81 58.24 26.99
N ALA A 439 -12.63 58.26 27.62
CA ALA A 439 -11.70 59.40 27.70
C ALA A 439 -10.32 58.85 28.04
N ILE A 440 -9.29 59.21 27.25
CA ILE A 440 -7.90 58.88 27.56
C ILE A 440 -7.21 60.19 27.93
N GLU A 441 -6.54 60.21 29.08
CA GLU A 441 -5.72 61.35 29.46
C GLU A 441 -4.34 61.24 28.79
N GLU A 442 -3.91 62.32 28.14
CA GLU A 442 -2.57 62.41 27.56
C GLU A 442 -1.51 62.10 28.63
N SER A 443 -0.54 61.24 28.29
CA SER A 443 0.56 60.79 29.16
C SER A 443 0.24 59.70 30.20
N LYS A 444 -0.96 59.09 30.20
CA LYS A 444 -1.27 57.90 31.03
C LYS A 444 -1.23 56.60 30.20
N GLY A 445 -0.70 55.54 30.81
CA GLY A 445 -0.72 54.18 30.26
C GLY A 445 -1.61 53.25 31.08
N TYR A 446 -2.30 52.34 30.39
CA TYR A 446 -3.29 51.41 30.96
C TYR A 446 -2.86 49.96 30.70
N ALA A 447 -2.95 49.11 31.71
CA ALA A 447 -2.86 47.66 31.51
C ALA A 447 -4.28 47.10 31.36
N VAL A 448 -4.58 46.47 30.23
CA VAL A 448 -5.94 46.02 29.87
C VAL A 448 -5.94 44.51 29.58
N ALA A 449 -6.95 43.80 30.06
CA ALA A 449 -7.23 42.40 29.73
C ALA A 449 -8.69 42.23 29.28
N LEU A 450 -8.95 41.29 28.37
CA LEU A 450 -10.28 40.93 27.94
C LEU A 450 -10.81 39.79 28.81
N THR A 451 -12.00 39.95 29.38
CA THR A 451 -12.64 38.97 30.25
C THR A 451 -13.91 38.43 29.56
N VAL A 452 -14.07 37.12 29.57
CA VAL A 452 -15.19 36.39 28.95
C VAL A 452 -15.83 35.48 29.99
N ILE A 453 -17.11 35.73 30.29
CA ILE A 453 -17.86 35.01 31.32
C ILE A 453 -19.18 34.47 30.71
N GLY A 454 -19.49 33.20 30.93
CA GLY A 454 -20.79 32.59 30.55
C GLY A 454 -21.96 33.27 31.26
N LYS A 455 -23.09 33.45 30.57
CA LYS A 455 -24.26 34.12 31.16
C LYS A 455 -25.04 33.20 32.10
N ASP A 456 -24.98 31.90 31.91
CA ASP A 456 -25.59 30.88 32.79
C ASP A 456 -24.51 30.07 33.53
N ASP A 457 -24.40 30.29 34.84
CA ASP A 457 -23.41 29.64 35.71
C ASP A 457 -23.63 28.12 35.90
N LYS A 458 -24.76 27.58 35.45
CA LYS A 458 -25.09 26.15 35.54
C LYS A 458 -24.84 25.37 34.26
N THR A 459 -24.79 26.04 33.11
CA THR A 459 -24.63 25.38 31.79
C THR A 459 -23.49 25.92 30.94
N GLU A 460 -22.86 27.03 31.34
CA GLU A 460 -21.84 27.74 30.55
C GLU A 460 -20.62 28.09 31.41
N TYR A 461 -19.78 27.09 31.68
CA TYR A 461 -18.69 27.17 32.66
C TYR A 461 -17.44 27.98 32.23
N SER A 462 -17.54 28.90 31.27
CA SER A 462 -16.38 29.70 30.83
C SER A 462 -16.27 30.97 31.67
N ASP A 463 -15.19 31.11 32.43
CA ASP A 463 -14.76 32.34 33.10
C ASP A 463 -13.25 32.45 32.90
N ILE A 464 -12.85 33.28 31.93
CA ILE A 464 -11.45 33.39 31.51
C ILE A 464 -11.09 34.83 31.16
N SER A 465 -9.87 35.22 31.47
CA SER A 465 -9.30 36.51 31.07
C SER A 465 -8.04 36.30 30.23
N SER A 466 -7.80 37.22 29.30
CA SER A 466 -6.56 37.24 28.52
C SER A 466 -5.37 37.65 29.38
N ASP A 467 -4.17 37.53 28.81
CA ASP A 467 -3.02 38.29 29.30
C ASP A 467 -3.27 39.80 29.19
N TYR A 468 -2.63 40.55 30.09
CA TYR A 468 -2.68 42.01 30.11
C TYR A 468 -1.77 42.58 29.02
N PHE A 469 -2.28 43.58 28.30
CA PHE A 469 -1.54 44.36 27.31
C PHE A 469 -1.61 45.86 27.62
N ALA A 470 -0.62 46.61 27.12
CA ALA A 470 -0.50 48.04 27.41
C ALA A 470 -1.27 48.88 26.37
N MET A 471 -1.97 49.92 26.83
CA MET A 471 -2.60 50.92 25.98
C MET A 471 -2.15 52.34 26.36
N ILE A 472 -1.79 53.18 25.39
CA ILE A 472 -1.34 54.58 25.60
C ILE A 472 -1.97 55.53 24.56
N GLN A 473 -1.80 56.85 24.73
CA GLN A 473 -2.17 57.88 23.74
C GLN A 473 -0.91 58.52 23.12
N GLN A 474 -0.90 58.72 21.80
CA GLN A 474 0.18 59.35 21.02
C GLN A 474 -0.37 60.44 20.10
N THR A 475 0.40 61.49 19.84
CA THR A 475 0.07 62.55 18.87
C THR A 475 0.97 62.48 17.64
N LEU A 476 0.40 62.52 16.43
CA LEU A 476 1.09 62.44 15.15
C LEU A 476 0.74 63.64 14.24
N HIS A 477 1.71 64.06 13.43
CA HIS A 477 1.64 65.19 12.52
C HIS A 477 1.75 64.71 11.06
N ILE A 478 0.84 65.11 10.17
CA ILE A 478 0.84 64.69 8.75
C ILE A 478 1.85 65.53 7.95
N ASN A 479 2.85 64.86 7.37
CA ASN A 479 3.92 65.46 6.58
C ASN A 479 3.71 65.33 5.05
N LYS A 480 3.15 64.20 4.58
CA LYS A 480 2.89 63.97 3.14
C LYS A 480 1.57 63.21 2.94
N ILE A 481 0.91 63.46 1.80
CA ILE A 481 -0.32 62.75 1.40
C ILE A 481 -0.20 62.28 -0.05
N ASP A 482 -0.25 60.97 -0.27
CA ASP A 482 -0.31 60.34 -1.60
C ASP A 482 -1.67 59.65 -1.81
N TYR A 483 -2.16 59.61 -3.06
CA TYR A 483 -3.32 58.83 -3.48
C TYR A 483 -3.00 58.09 -4.78
N LYS A 484 -2.84 56.77 -4.70
CA LYS A 484 -2.31 55.91 -5.78
C LYS A 484 -3.00 54.55 -5.83
N TRP A 485 -2.87 53.84 -6.94
CA TRP A 485 -3.47 52.52 -7.15
C TRP A 485 -3.01 51.53 -6.06
N ALA A 486 -3.97 50.93 -5.37
CA ALA A 486 -3.76 50.08 -4.21
C ALA A 486 -3.98 48.62 -4.59
N GLY A 487 -2.88 47.91 -4.88
CA GLY A 487 -2.86 46.46 -5.11
C GLY A 487 -2.87 46.03 -6.58
N GLY A 488 -2.05 45.03 -6.91
CA GLY A 488 -1.94 44.46 -8.26
C GLY A 488 -1.21 45.36 -9.27
N THR A 489 -1.27 44.99 -10.55
CA THR A 489 -0.78 45.82 -11.65
C THR A 489 -1.85 46.82 -12.02
N GLU A 490 -1.45 48.09 -12.12
CA GLU A 490 -2.33 49.18 -12.51
C GLU A 490 -2.97 48.93 -13.88
N PRO A 491 -4.30 49.09 -14.02
CA PRO A 491 -4.99 48.83 -15.28
C PRO A 491 -4.62 49.87 -16.33
N ASN A 492 -4.27 49.40 -17.52
CA ASN A 492 -3.78 50.21 -18.63
C ASN A 492 -4.57 50.00 -19.93
N SER A 493 -5.71 49.30 -19.89
CA SER A 493 -6.55 49.07 -21.06
C SER A 493 -8.03 48.90 -20.73
N LEU A 494 -8.87 49.15 -21.73
CA LEU A 494 -10.31 48.85 -21.76
C LEU A 494 -10.62 48.03 -23.00
N ILE A 495 -11.67 47.22 -22.99
CA ILE A 495 -12.11 46.37 -24.10
C ILE A 495 -13.32 47.00 -24.80
N LYS A 496 -13.14 47.40 -26.06
CA LYS A 496 -14.17 48.10 -26.85
C LYS A 496 -15.49 47.34 -26.97
N GLU A 497 -15.43 46.02 -27.14
CA GLU A 497 -16.62 45.18 -27.33
C GLU A 497 -17.42 44.99 -26.03
N ASN A 498 -16.82 45.29 -24.87
CA ASN A 498 -17.49 45.25 -23.58
C ASN A 498 -17.91 46.67 -23.18
N ALA A 499 -19.16 47.03 -23.48
CA ALA A 499 -19.72 48.35 -23.17
C ALA A 499 -19.74 48.67 -21.65
N ASP A 500 -19.67 47.65 -20.80
CA ASP A 500 -19.62 47.80 -19.34
C ASP A 500 -18.19 47.88 -18.79
N ASP A 501 -17.17 47.67 -19.64
CA ASP A 501 -15.78 47.72 -19.21
C ASP A 501 -15.40 49.11 -18.72
N LYS A 502 -14.74 49.14 -17.57
CA LYS A 502 -14.46 50.38 -16.85
C LYS A 502 -13.25 50.22 -15.94
N ILE A 503 -12.55 51.32 -15.72
CA ILE A 503 -11.55 51.42 -14.66
C ILE A 503 -12.12 52.32 -13.58
N ASP A 504 -12.24 51.78 -12.37
CA ASP A 504 -12.71 52.51 -11.20
C ASP A 504 -11.52 52.93 -10.34
N TYR A 505 -11.01 54.14 -10.59
CA TYR A 505 -9.86 54.68 -9.86
C TYR A 505 -10.21 55.03 -8.41
N ALA A 506 -11.49 55.26 -8.10
CA ALA A 506 -11.94 55.55 -6.74
C ALA A 506 -11.96 54.28 -5.88
N ALA A 507 -12.46 53.17 -6.42
CA ALA A 507 -12.43 51.88 -5.75
C ALA A 507 -11.03 51.25 -5.72
N GLY A 508 -10.22 51.48 -6.76
CA GLY A 508 -8.91 50.84 -6.93
C GLY A 508 -7.73 51.59 -6.31
N SER A 509 -7.92 52.78 -5.74
CA SER A 509 -6.84 53.58 -5.15
C SER A 509 -7.03 53.81 -3.66
N ALA A 510 -5.93 53.99 -2.94
CA ALA A 510 -5.94 54.28 -1.52
C ALA A 510 -5.05 55.47 -1.17
N TYR A 511 -5.37 56.10 -0.03
CA TYR A 511 -4.51 57.11 0.57
C TYR A 511 -3.33 56.47 1.29
N VAL A 512 -2.17 57.11 1.18
CA VAL A 512 -0.98 56.84 1.99
C VAL A 512 -0.54 58.16 2.60
N PHE A 513 -0.44 58.20 3.92
CA PHE A 513 -0.03 59.37 4.68
C PHE A 513 1.35 59.15 5.26
N THR A 514 2.26 60.09 5.10
CA THR A 514 3.52 60.09 5.84
C THR A 514 3.33 60.96 7.08
N VAL A 515 3.54 60.39 8.27
CA VAL A 515 3.29 61.04 9.57
C VAL A 515 4.52 60.98 10.48
N THR A 516 4.66 61.94 11.40
CA THR A 516 5.76 62.01 12.37
C THR A 516 5.25 62.40 13.78
N PRO A 517 5.81 61.84 14.87
CA PRO A 517 5.51 62.31 16.23
C PRO A 517 6.12 63.68 16.54
N ASP A 518 7.12 64.12 15.76
CA ASP A 518 7.85 65.34 16.03
C ASP A 518 7.04 66.59 15.60
N ALA A 519 6.82 67.51 16.54
CA ALA A 519 6.06 68.74 16.29
C ALA A 519 6.81 69.74 15.39
N ASP A 520 8.10 69.52 15.12
CA ASP A 520 8.92 70.37 14.26
C ASP A 520 8.87 69.98 12.78
N GLY A 521 8.17 68.89 12.42
CA GLY A 521 8.01 68.43 11.04
C GLY A 521 9.26 67.78 10.44
N THR A 522 10.22 67.35 11.26
CA THR A 522 11.47 66.76 10.77
C THR A 522 11.30 65.33 10.23
N SER A 523 12.12 64.98 9.25
CA SER A 523 12.07 63.68 8.56
C SER A 523 12.74 62.52 9.29
N THR A 524 13.23 62.75 10.52
CA THR A 524 13.98 61.75 11.28
C THR A 524 13.11 60.61 11.82
N ASN A 525 11.82 60.85 12.05
CA ASN A 525 10.86 59.87 12.59
C ASN A 525 9.60 59.71 11.73
N GLU A 526 9.70 59.98 10.43
CA GLU A 526 8.59 59.82 9.49
C GLU A 526 8.26 58.35 9.21
N VAL A 527 6.97 58.02 9.21
CA VAL A 527 6.45 56.68 8.88
C VAL A 527 5.26 56.81 7.94
N GLU A 528 5.21 55.98 6.90
CA GLU A 528 4.02 55.85 6.06
C GLU A 528 2.95 55.03 6.79
N LYS A 529 1.73 55.55 6.86
CA LYS A 529 0.56 54.89 7.43
C LYS A 529 -0.64 55.03 6.49
N THR A 530 -1.45 53.98 6.42
CA THR A 530 -2.72 53.93 5.71
C THR A 530 -3.82 54.63 6.52
N VAL A 531 -4.98 54.86 5.88
CA VAL A 531 -6.19 55.40 6.54
C VAL A 531 -6.57 54.56 7.76
N ASP A 532 -6.56 53.23 7.61
CA ASP A 532 -6.99 52.29 8.65
C ASP A 532 -6.02 52.27 9.84
N GLU A 533 -4.71 52.37 9.60
CA GLU A 533 -3.70 52.45 10.66
C GLU A 533 -3.81 53.75 11.48
N LEU A 534 -4.24 54.83 10.82
CA LEU A 534 -4.42 56.15 11.42
C LEU A 534 -5.79 56.38 12.05
N GLY A 535 -6.82 55.61 11.68
CA GLY A 535 -8.17 55.73 12.25
C GLY A 535 -8.84 57.08 12.00
N ILE A 536 -8.55 57.73 10.86
CA ILE A 536 -9.02 59.10 10.55
C ILE A 536 -10.34 59.15 9.82
N ASP A 537 -11.08 60.23 10.04
CA ASP A 537 -12.24 60.60 9.23
C ASP A 537 -11.80 61.21 7.88
N LEU A 538 -12.02 60.47 6.79
CA LEU A 538 -11.72 60.93 5.43
C LEU A 538 -12.65 62.05 4.94
N SER A 539 -13.70 62.45 5.67
CA SER A 539 -14.57 63.58 5.28
C SER A 539 -13.80 64.89 5.04
N LYS A 540 -12.59 65.00 5.61
CA LYS A 540 -11.67 66.14 5.45
C LYS A 540 -10.73 66.02 4.25
N PHE A 541 -10.68 64.87 3.57
CA PHE A 541 -9.81 64.60 2.42
C PHE A 541 -10.68 64.11 1.24
N LYS A 542 -10.93 64.97 0.26
CA LYS A 542 -11.80 64.65 -0.89
C LYS A 542 -10.98 64.46 -2.16
N VAL A 543 -11.18 63.38 -2.91
CA VAL A 543 -10.55 63.19 -4.24
C VAL A 543 -11.47 63.66 -5.36
N THR A 544 -10.89 64.32 -6.35
CA THR A 544 -11.50 64.57 -7.67
C THR A 544 -10.56 64.06 -8.76
N TYR A 545 -11.07 63.82 -9.98
CA TYR A 545 -10.30 63.23 -11.07
C TYR A 545 -10.41 64.07 -12.33
N ALA A 546 -9.30 64.25 -13.02
CA ALA A 546 -9.23 64.88 -14.33
C ALA A 546 -8.68 63.90 -15.36
N LYS A 547 -9.27 63.88 -16.56
CA LYS A 547 -8.72 63.17 -17.72
C LYS A 547 -7.81 64.09 -18.52
N SER A 548 -6.86 63.49 -19.24
CA SER A 548 -5.91 64.14 -20.14
C SER A 548 -5.53 63.19 -21.29
N GLY A 549 -4.93 63.73 -22.35
CA GLY A 549 -4.36 62.94 -23.47
C GLY A 549 -5.02 63.22 -24.82
N ALA A 550 -4.44 62.67 -25.89
CA ALA A 550 -4.81 62.98 -27.27
C ALA A 550 -6.26 62.57 -27.64
N ASN A 551 -6.82 61.56 -26.96
CA ASN A 551 -8.16 61.05 -27.23
C ASN A 551 -9.11 61.18 -26.03
N GLU A 552 -8.82 62.04 -25.04
CA GLU A 552 -9.60 62.15 -23.80
C GLU A 552 -11.10 62.40 -24.03
N ALA A 553 -11.46 63.10 -25.11
CA ALA A 553 -12.85 63.43 -25.46
C ALA A 553 -13.67 62.16 -25.76
N LYS A 554 -13.01 61.08 -26.14
CA LYS A 554 -13.60 59.77 -26.46
C LYS A 554 -13.76 58.85 -25.25
N PHE A 555 -13.46 59.35 -24.05
CA PHE A 555 -13.68 58.63 -22.80
C PHE A 555 -14.55 59.47 -21.86
N THR A 556 -15.38 58.82 -21.05
CA THR A 556 -16.16 59.46 -19.99
C THR A 556 -15.53 59.13 -18.65
N LEU A 557 -15.34 60.15 -17.81
CA LEU A 557 -14.84 60.02 -16.44
C LEU A 557 -15.89 60.62 -15.50
N THR A 558 -16.47 59.80 -14.63
CA THR A 558 -17.47 60.24 -13.64
C THR A 558 -17.11 59.68 -12.29
N GLU A 559 -16.88 60.56 -11.31
CA GLU A 559 -16.51 60.17 -9.93
C GLU A 559 -15.35 59.16 -9.85
N GLY A 560 -14.38 59.24 -10.76
CA GLY A 560 -13.24 58.32 -10.81
C GLY A 560 -13.45 57.06 -11.65
N VAL A 561 -14.62 56.87 -12.25
CA VAL A 561 -14.90 55.74 -13.15
C VAL A 561 -14.67 56.17 -14.61
N LEU A 562 -13.64 55.60 -15.25
CA LEU A 562 -13.32 55.82 -16.65
C LEU A 562 -13.97 54.74 -17.54
N LYS A 563 -14.66 55.18 -18.58
CA LYS A 563 -15.27 54.34 -19.63
C LYS A 563 -14.95 54.88 -21.02
N ALA A 564 -14.88 54.00 -22.01
CA ALA A 564 -14.81 54.42 -23.41
C ALA A 564 -16.19 54.84 -23.92
N ASN A 565 -16.24 55.89 -24.75
CA ASN A 565 -17.46 56.31 -25.43
C ASN A 565 -17.75 55.41 -26.64
N THR A 566 -18.97 55.48 -27.17
CA THR A 566 -19.38 54.68 -28.34
C THR A 566 -18.60 55.00 -29.61
N ASP A 567 -18.12 56.25 -29.76
CA ASP A 567 -17.30 56.73 -30.88
C ASP A 567 -15.79 56.47 -30.72
N ALA A 568 -15.36 55.94 -29.57
CA ALA A 568 -13.96 55.57 -29.34
C ALA A 568 -13.52 54.41 -30.26
N ALA A 569 -12.33 54.49 -30.84
CA ALA A 569 -11.74 53.49 -31.71
C ALA A 569 -10.62 52.72 -31.00
N VAL A 570 -10.38 51.47 -31.41
CA VAL A 570 -9.26 50.66 -30.91
C VAL A 570 -7.95 51.42 -31.16
N GLY A 571 -7.11 51.52 -30.13
CA GLY A 571 -5.88 52.30 -30.11
C GLY A 571 -6.02 53.72 -29.56
N ASP A 572 -7.23 54.22 -29.31
CA ASP A 572 -7.41 55.51 -28.62
C ASP A 572 -6.91 55.42 -27.17
N VAL A 573 -6.31 56.51 -26.67
CA VAL A 573 -5.69 56.56 -25.35
C VAL A 573 -6.24 57.67 -24.45
N CYS A 574 -6.28 57.41 -23.14
CA CYS A 574 -6.65 58.37 -22.10
C CYS A 574 -5.75 58.22 -20.87
N GLN A 575 -5.43 59.33 -20.22
CA GLN A 575 -4.75 59.34 -18.92
C GLN A 575 -5.66 59.99 -17.88
N VAL A 576 -5.57 59.56 -16.61
CA VAL A 576 -6.35 60.12 -15.50
C VAL A 576 -5.39 60.60 -14.42
N THR A 577 -5.69 61.73 -13.78
CA THR A 577 -4.91 62.30 -12.68
C THR A 577 -5.84 62.67 -11.53
N PRO A 578 -5.58 62.20 -10.29
CA PRO A 578 -6.35 62.57 -9.12
C PRO A 578 -5.91 63.93 -8.54
N THR A 579 -6.80 64.61 -7.82
CA THR A 579 -6.52 65.81 -7.03
C THR A 579 -7.19 65.65 -5.67
N ILE A 580 -6.42 65.80 -4.58
CA ILE A 580 -6.88 65.68 -3.20
C ILE A 580 -7.14 67.07 -2.62
N THR A 581 -8.36 67.36 -2.21
CA THR A 581 -8.74 68.55 -1.45
C THR A 581 -8.69 68.26 0.05
N VAL A 582 -7.82 68.94 0.79
CA VAL A 582 -7.70 68.85 2.25
C VAL A 582 -8.47 70.00 2.90
N THR A 583 -9.36 69.68 3.84
CA THR A 583 -10.17 70.66 4.58
C THR A 583 -9.65 70.78 6.02
N ARG A 584 -9.26 71.99 6.42
CA ARG A 584 -8.77 72.30 7.77
C ARG A 584 -9.44 73.55 8.35
N ASP A 585 -9.30 73.75 9.66
CA ASP A 585 -9.67 75.01 10.29
C ASP A 585 -8.87 76.16 9.67
N GLY A 586 -9.57 77.06 8.98
CA GLY A 586 -8.98 78.19 8.24
C GLY A 586 -8.99 78.07 6.70
N GLY A 587 -9.43 76.96 6.09
CA GLY A 587 -9.64 76.87 4.63
C GLY A 587 -9.44 75.49 4.02
N THR A 588 -9.38 75.44 2.68
CA THR A 588 -9.14 74.22 1.88
C THR A 588 -7.90 74.36 0.99
N THR A 589 -7.15 73.27 0.80
CA THR A 589 -5.96 73.20 -0.08
C THR A 589 -6.11 72.03 -1.06
N ASP A 590 -5.86 72.27 -2.35
CA ASP A 590 -5.89 71.24 -3.39
C ASP A 590 -4.48 70.73 -3.72
N LEU A 591 -4.30 69.42 -3.73
CA LEU A 591 -3.05 68.72 -3.99
C LEU A 591 -3.18 67.88 -5.26
N LYS A 592 -2.41 68.23 -6.28
CA LYS A 592 -2.39 67.45 -7.52
C LYS A 592 -1.63 66.13 -7.28
N GLY A 593 -2.30 65.01 -7.50
CA GLY A 593 -1.71 63.68 -7.37
C GLY A 593 -0.98 63.20 -8.62
N THR A 594 -0.36 62.02 -8.53
CA THR A 594 0.37 61.37 -9.63
C THR A 594 -0.59 60.84 -10.69
N ALA A 595 -0.27 61.04 -11.97
CA ALA A 595 -1.07 60.52 -13.06
C ALA A 595 -1.01 58.98 -13.11
N TYR A 596 -2.15 58.35 -13.32
CA TYR A 596 -2.26 56.91 -13.54
C TYR A 596 -1.66 56.49 -14.90
N ALA A 597 -1.40 55.20 -15.07
CA ALA A 597 -0.99 54.56 -16.31
C ALA A 597 -1.95 54.93 -17.44
N GLN A 598 -1.39 55.15 -18.64
CA GLN A 598 -2.18 55.48 -19.81
C GLN A 598 -3.04 54.28 -20.22
N VAL A 599 -4.34 54.52 -20.33
CA VAL A 599 -5.33 53.53 -20.74
C VAL A 599 -5.44 53.52 -22.25
N THR A 600 -5.25 52.34 -22.86
CA THR A 600 -5.45 52.12 -24.31
C THR A 600 -6.73 51.33 -24.55
N LEU A 601 -7.58 51.79 -25.47
CA LEU A 601 -8.74 51.02 -25.88
C LEU A 601 -8.31 49.85 -26.78
N THR A 602 -8.55 48.64 -26.34
CA THR A 602 -8.20 47.39 -27.02
C THR A 602 -9.45 46.70 -27.56
N SER A 603 -9.27 45.68 -28.40
CA SER A 603 -10.34 44.82 -28.91
C SER A 603 -10.12 43.37 -28.48
N LYS A 604 -11.22 42.64 -28.26
CA LYS A 604 -11.19 41.19 -28.06
C LYS A 604 -11.79 40.49 -29.26
N GLY A 605 -10.99 39.66 -29.94
CA GLY A 605 -11.48 38.79 -31.01
C GLY A 605 -12.28 37.60 -30.46
N ALA A 606 -13.07 36.97 -31.33
CA ALA A 606 -13.78 35.74 -30.99
C ALA A 606 -12.76 34.65 -30.59
N PRO A 607 -13.04 33.87 -29.52
CA PRO A 607 -12.16 32.79 -29.12
C PRO A 607 -12.07 31.74 -30.24
N VAL A 608 -10.88 31.19 -30.44
CA VAL A 608 -10.64 30.10 -31.40
C VAL A 608 -10.55 28.80 -30.61
N ALA A 609 -11.46 27.88 -30.92
CA ALA A 609 -11.46 26.54 -30.35
C ALA A 609 -11.13 25.53 -31.46
N LEU A 610 -10.10 24.72 -31.22
CA LEU A 610 -9.60 23.69 -32.13
C LEU A 610 -9.76 22.32 -31.46
N THR A 611 -9.78 21.26 -32.26
CA THR A 611 -9.86 19.89 -31.76
C THR A 611 -8.93 18.98 -32.55
N PHE A 612 -8.09 18.23 -31.85
CA PHE A 612 -7.11 17.29 -32.41
C PHE A 612 -7.23 15.94 -31.70
N ASP A 613 -8.06 15.04 -32.24
CA ASP A 613 -8.46 13.79 -31.60
C ASP A 613 -7.65 12.55 -32.04
N LYS A 614 -6.83 12.70 -33.08
CA LYS A 614 -6.08 11.61 -33.74
C LYS A 614 -4.58 11.65 -33.44
N LEU A 615 -4.13 12.38 -32.42
CA LEU A 615 -2.72 12.38 -32.09
C LEU A 615 -2.33 11.02 -31.50
N LYS A 616 -1.25 10.44 -32.03
CA LYS A 616 -0.66 9.22 -31.51
C LYS A 616 0.52 9.56 -30.60
N TRP A 617 0.68 8.73 -29.58
CA TRP A 617 1.78 8.79 -28.63
C TRP A 617 3.11 8.94 -29.34
N ASN A 618 3.99 9.82 -28.85
CA ASN A 618 5.36 9.93 -29.33
C ASN A 618 6.35 9.36 -28.30
N SER A 619 7.16 8.40 -28.76
CA SER A 619 8.31 7.85 -28.04
C SER A 619 9.34 8.92 -27.63
N ALA A 620 9.39 10.05 -28.35
CA ALA A 620 10.12 11.27 -28.01
C ALA A 620 9.16 12.47 -27.82
N ALA A 621 9.66 13.64 -27.41
CA ALA A 621 8.83 14.84 -27.42
C ALA A 621 8.49 15.22 -28.87
N LYS A 622 7.24 15.58 -29.16
CA LYS A 622 6.79 16.05 -30.48
C LYS A 622 6.38 17.50 -30.43
N VAL A 623 6.65 18.25 -31.49
CA VAL A 623 6.17 19.62 -31.65
C VAL A 623 5.35 19.70 -32.92
N TYR A 624 4.08 20.04 -32.77
CA TYR A 624 3.16 20.26 -33.88
C TYR A 624 3.01 21.75 -34.15
N THR A 625 3.18 22.18 -35.40
CA THR A 625 3.03 23.57 -35.81
C THR A 625 1.64 23.80 -36.39
N LEU A 626 0.93 24.84 -35.93
CA LEU A 626 -0.34 25.23 -36.52
C LEU A 626 -0.09 25.93 -37.85
N THR A 627 -0.63 25.37 -38.92
CA THR A 627 -0.55 25.87 -40.30
C THR A 627 -1.95 26.10 -40.86
N ALA A 628 -2.03 26.61 -42.10
CA ALA A 628 -3.31 26.92 -42.74
C ALA A 628 -4.11 25.64 -43.07
N ASP A 629 -3.45 24.60 -43.56
CA ASP A 629 -4.08 23.35 -44.04
C ASP A 629 -3.72 22.11 -43.22
N GLY A 630 -2.75 22.19 -42.31
CA GLY A 630 -2.31 21.05 -41.50
C GLY A 630 -1.55 19.98 -42.29
N THR A 631 -1.03 20.30 -43.49
CA THR A 631 -0.34 19.31 -44.33
C THR A 631 1.07 19.00 -43.81
N GLY A 632 1.38 17.72 -43.62
CA GLY A 632 2.68 17.25 -43.11
C GLY A 632 2.58 16.53 -41.77
N ALA A 633 3.60 15.74 -41.41
CA ALA A 633 3.56 14.86 -40.24
C ALA A 633 3.56 15.60 -38.88
N ASP A 634 3.99 16.86 -38.89
CA ASP A 634 4.16 17.72 -37.70
C ASP A 634 3.31 18.99 -37.79
N ASN A 635 2.31 19.03 -38.68
CA ASN A 635 1.47 20.20 -38.91
C ASN A 635 0.02 19.93 -38.53
N LEU A 636 -0.64 20.93 -37.93
CA LEU A 636 -2.07 20.89 -37.55
C LEU A 636 -2.80 22.09 -38.17
N ALA A 637 -4.04 21.90 -38.61
CA ALA A 637 -4.82 22.99 -39.19
C ALA A 637 -5.37 23.91 -38.08
N GLY A 638 -5.14 25.22 -38.20
CA GLY A 638 -5.68 26.18 -37.23
C GLY A 638 -5.28 27.63 -37.45
N LEU A 639 -4.18 27.89 -38.18
CA LEU A 639 -3.65 29.24 -38.37
C LEU A 639 -4.67 30.20 -39.01
N THR A 640 -5.45 29.73 -39.99
CA THR A 640 -6.47 30.57 -40.67
C THR A 640 -7.54 31.08 -39.72
N ALA A 641 -7.99 30.26 -38.76
CA ALA A 641 -8.98 30.66 -37.77
C ALA A 641 -8.41 31.72 -36.80
N ILE A 642 -7.15 31.55 -36.39
CA ILE A 642 -6.43 32.50 -35.52
C ILE A 642 -6.29 33.86 -36.20
N LEU A 643 -5.83 33.89 -37.46
CA LEU A 643 -5.68 35.13 -38.24
C LEU A 643 -7.03 35.84 -38.45
N THR A 644 -8.09 35.08 -38.70
CA THR A 644 -9.45 35.62 -38.85
C THR A 644 -9.93 36.28 -37.56
N ALA A 645 -9.74 35.62 -36.41
CA ALA A 645 -10.12 36.16 -35.10
C ALA A 645 -9.34 37.44 -34.75
N LEU A 646 -8.04 37.49 -35.10
CA LEU A 646 -7.19 38.67 -34.95
C LEU A 646 -7.53 39.79 -35.94
N GLY A 647 -8.44 39.57 -36.90
CA GLY A 647 -8.91 40.62 -37.81
C GLY A 647 -7.86 41.09 -38.82
N THR A 648 -6.81 40.30 -39.07
CA THR A 648 -5.83 40.62 -40.10
C THR A 648 -6.50 40.48 -41.47
N THR A 649 -6.77 41.61 -42.14
CA THR A 649 -7.40 41.63 -43.47
C THR A 649 -6.32 41.66 -44.56
N GLY A 650 -6.38 40.69 -45.47
CA GLY A 650 -5.39 40.47 -46.55
C GLY A 650 -5.24 38.97 -46.83
N ALA A 651 -5.26 38.56 -48.11
CA ALA A 651 -5.11 37.16 -48.50
C ALA A 651 -3.76 36.59 -48.02
N PRO A 652 -3.79 35.36 -47.49
CA PRO A 652 -3.50 35.09 -46.09
C PRO A 652 -2.10 35.58 -45.68
N ALA A 653 -2.00 36.24 -44.54
CA ALA A 653 -0.73 36.36 -43.84
C ALA A 653 -0.15 34.93 -43.65
N SER A 654 1.09 34.70 -44.08
CA SER A 654 1.71 33.37 -44.01
C SER A 654 2.09 32.96 -42.58
N ASN A 655 2.03 33.89 -41.62
CA ASN A 655 2.47 33.71 -40.24
C ASN A 655 1.83 34.74 -39.28
N LEU A 656 2.16 34.64 -38.00
CA LEU A 656 1.71 35.55 -36.95
C LEU A 656 2.69 36.68 -36.66
N SER A 657 3.52 37.11 -37.62
CA SER A 657 4.55 38.13 -37.37
C SER A 657 3.97 39.39 -36.70
N GLY A 658 4.65 39.83 -35.65
CA GLY A 658 4.24 40.96 -34.80
C GLY A 658 3.23 40.61 -33.70
N ALA A 659 2.79 39.34 -33.60
CA ALA A 659 2.00 38.89 -32.47
C ALA A 659 2.88 38.65 -31.23
N THR A 660 2.32 38.92 -30.05
CA THR A 660 2.90 38.58 -28.76
C THR A 660 1.94 37.69 -27.98
N SER A 661 2.47 36.86 -27.09
CA SER A 661 1.67 36.11 -26.13
C SER A 661 1.48 36.91 -24.84
N VAL A 662 0.27 36.96 -24.31
CA VAL A 662 -0.02 37.62 -23.00
C VAL A 662 0.60 36.82 -21.84
N SER A 663 0.67 35.50 -22.00
CA SER A 663 1.34 34.57 -21.09
C SER A 663 1.62 33.28 -21.85
N GLU A 664 2.87 32.79 -21.85
CA GLU A 664 3.17 31.46 -22.37
C GLU A 664 3.02 30.44 -21.24
N PRO A 665 2.27 29.33 -21.45
CA PRO A 665 2.32 28.21 -20.53
C PRO A 665 3.77 27.72 -20.41
N ALA A 666 4.22 27.44 -19.19
CA ALA A 666 5.57 26.93 -18.98
C ALA A 666 5.79 25.65 -19.79
N ASP A 667 6.82 25.62 -20.62
CA ASP A 667 7.26 24.40 -21.29
C ASP A 667 7.71 23.39 -20.22
N ASN A 668 7.03 22.25 -20.14
CA ASN A 668 7.22 21.27 -19.08
C ASN A 668 7.35 19.86 -19.70
N PRO A 669 8.36 19.06 -19.30
CA PRO A 669 8.57 17.71 -19.83
C PRO A 669 7.44 16.69 -19.54
N THR A 670 6.38 17.04 -18.82
CA THR A 670 5.32 16.08 -18.42
C THR A 670 3.93 16.40 -18.94
N THR A 671 3.65 17.62 -19.38
CA THR A 671 2.30 18.03 -19.83
C THR A 671 2.35 18.76 -21.17
N PRO A 672 1.35 18.57 -22.06
CA PRO A 672 1.27 19.30 -23.30
C PRO A 672 1.07 20.79 -23.06
N CYS A 673 1.66 21.61 -23.91
CA CYS A 673 1.45 23.06 -23.89
C CYS A 673 1.28 23.63 -25.30
N MET A 674 0.64 24.80 -25.37
CA MET A 674 0.50 25.58 -26.59
C MET A 674 1.25 26.90 -26.41
N ILE A 675 2.15 27.22 -27.34
CA ILE A 675 3.06 28.37 -27.24
C ILE A 675 3.09 29.17 -28.54
N LEU A 676 3.60 30.41 -28.49
CA LEU A 676 3.89 31.22 -29.66
C LEU A 676 5.41 31.22 -29.93
N ASP A 677 5.86 30.28 -30.74
CA ASP A 677 7.28 30.13 -31.02
C ASP A 677 7.81 31.27 -31.91
N GLY A 678 8.82 31.98 -31.40
CA GLY A 678 9.52 33.07 -32.11
C GLY A 678 8.61 34.21 -32.60
N GLY A 679 7.44 34.40 -31.99
CA GLY A 679 6.48 35.46 -32.38
C GLY A 679 5.81 35.25 -33.75
N ASN A 680 5.95 34.07 -34.36
CA ASN A 680 5.55 33.83 -35.75
C ASN A 680 4.66 32.59 -35.95
N ALA A 681 4.72 31.60 -35.06
CA ALA A 681 3.98 30.34 -35.23
C ALA A 681 3.44 29.81 -33.90
N VAL A 682 2.16 29.42 -33.87
CA VAL A 682 1.60 28.70 -32.72
C VAL A 682 2.01 27.24 -32.81
N LYS A 683 2.54 26.69 -31.73
CA LYS A 683 2.98 25.30 -31.65
C LYS A 683 2.34 24.59 -30.47
N ILE A 684 2.02 23.31 -30.66
CA ILE A 684 1.60 22.39 -29.59
C ILE A 684 2.77 21.44 -29.32
N LYS A 685 3.32 21.49 -28.11
CA LYS A 685 4.34 20.55 -27.66
C LYS A 685 3.68 19.41 -26.91
N VAL A 686 3.92 18.18 -27.33
CA VAL A 686 3.49 16.95 -26.65
C VAL A 686 4.73 16.26 -26.08
N PRO A 687 4.80 16.05 -24.76
CA PRO A 687 5.96 15.41 -24.16
C PRO A 687 6.16 13.95 -24.61
N ALA A 688 7.39 13.45 -24.44
CA ALA A 688 7.68 12.04 -24.62
C ALA A 688 6.84 11.20 -23.65
N LYS A 689 6.38 10.01 -24.06
CA LYS A 689 5.62 9.11 -23.14
C LYS A 689 4.26 9.66 -22.69
N TYR A 690 3.74 10.69 -23.36
CA TYR A 690 2.47 11.29 -23.00
C TYR A 690 1.27 10.62 -23.69
N VAL A 691 0.27 10.24 -22.90
CA VAL A 691 -1.07 9.84 -23.34
C VAL A 691 -2.08 10.58 -22.48
N THR A 692 -3.22 10.93 -23.06
CA THR A 692 -4.28 11.64 -22.33
C THR A 692 -4.86 10.74 -21.24
N THR A 693 -4.86 11.21 -19.99
CA THR A 693 -5.35 10.47 -18.81
C THR A 693 -6.58 11.11 -18.16
N SER A 694 -7.05 12.25 -18.66
CA SER A 694 -8.18 12.98 -18.06
C SER A 694 -9.47 12.14 -18.07
N GLU A 695 -10.36 12.38 -17.10
CA GLU A 695 -11.64 11.67 -16.94
C GLU A 695 -12.55 11.70 -18.19
N THR A 696 -12.36 12.69 -19.06
CA THR A 696 -13.11 12.85 -20.32
C THR A 696 -12.34 12.35 -21.56
N GLY A 697 -11.07 11.96 -21.41
CA GLY A 697 -10.21 11.54 -22.51
C GLY A 697 -9.77 12.66 -23.44
N ILE A 698 -9.76 13.92 -22.96
CA ILE A 698 -9.36 15.13 -23.70
C ILE A 698 -8.53 16.04 -22.77
N ASP A 699 -7.38 16.52 -23.24
CA ASP A 699 -6.55 17.54 -22.59
C ASP A 699 -6.78 18.90 -23.24
N LYS A 700 -6.79 19.97 -22.46
CA LYS A 700 -7.01 21.33 -22.96
C LYS A 700 -5.73 22.13 -22.87
N VAL A 701 -5.28 22.65 -24.01
CA VAL A 701 -4.17 23.60 -24.08
C VAL A 701 -4.69 24.94 -24.62
N SER A 702 -4.07 26.03 -24.19
CA SER A 702 -4.45 27.35 -24.68
C SER A 702 -3.29 28.33 -24.67
N VAL A 703 -3.33 29.29 -25.59
CA VAL A 703 -2.46 30.46 -25.61
C VAL A 703 -3.29 31.70 -25.90
N THR A 704 -2.98 32.83 -25.26
CA THR A 704 -3.63 34.11 -25.54
C THR A 704 -2.66 34.98 -26.34
N LEU A 705 -3.08 35.37 -27.53
CA LEU A 705 -2.29 36.10 -28.51
C LEU A 705 -2.81 37.54 -28.62
N THR A 706 -1.89 38.51 -28.68
CA THR A 706 -2.19 39.91 -28.95
C THR A 706 -1.47 40.37 -30.21
N LYS A 707 -2.19 41.02 -31.10
CA LYS A 707 -1.65 41.66 -32.30
C LYS A 707 -2.51 42.89 -32.63
N ASP A 708 -1.85 44.01 -32.95
CA ASP A 708 -2.52 45.27 -33.35
C ASP A 708 -3.63 45.72 -32.37
N ASN A 709 -3.32 45.72 -31.06
CA ASN A 709 -4.27 46.04 -29.97
C ASN A 709 -5.52 45.14 -29.89
N LYS A 710 -5.46 43.97 -30.53
CA LYS A 710 -6.51 42.95 -30.49
C LYS A 710 -6.01 41.67 -29.85
N THR A 711 -6.76 41.14 -28.89
CA THR A 711 -6.42 39.91 -28.16
C THR A 711 -7.37 38.77 -28.51
N VAL A 712 -6.83 37.58 -28.75
CA VAL A 712 -7.58 36.34 -29.04
C VAL A 712 -7.06 35.21 -28.15
N THR A 713 -7.97 34.50 -27.51
CA THR A 713 -7.66 33.23 -26.84
C THR A 713 -7.81 32.10 -27.86
N VAL A 714 -6.72 31.36 -28.07
CA VAL A 714 -6.69 30.14 -28.86
C VAL A 714 -6.64 28.96 -27.90
N SER A 715 -7.55 28.02 -28.09
CA SER A 715 -7.64 26.79 -27.30
C SER A 715 -7.68 25.59 -28.22
N ALA A 716 -7.08 24.48 -27.80
CA ALA A 716 -7.21 23.21 -28.47
C ALA A 716 -7.52 22.10 -27.48
N ASP A 717 -8.56 21.34 -27.80
CA ASP A 717 -8.86 20.05 -27.20
C ASP A 717 -7.99 19.00 -27.90
N ILE A 718 -7.09 18.36 -27.15
CA ILE A 718 -6.12 17.39 -27.65
C ILE A 718 -6.43 16.02 -27.05
N LYS A 719 -6.45 14.98 -27.89
CA LYS A 719 -6.45 13.59 -27.45
C LYS A 719 -5.22 12.89 -28.00
N VAL A 720 -4.32 12.50 -27.10
CA VAL A 720 -3.14 11.70 -27.42
C VAL A 720 -3.40 10.26 -26.99
N SER A 721 -3.43 9.35 -27.96
CA SER A 721 -3.66 7.91 -27.73
C SER A 721 -2.42 7.08 -28.05
N ALA A 722 -2.20 6.01 -27.31
CA ALA A 722 -1.23 4.99 -27.73
C ALA A 722 -1.74 4.26 -28.99
N THR A 723 -0.82 3.73 -29.79
CA THR A 723 -1.18 2.85 -30.91
C THR A 723 -1.69 1.53 -30.34
N ALA A 724 -2.89 1.12 -30.74
CA ALA A 724 -3.48 -0.13 -30.28
C ALA A 724 -2.92 -1.33 -31.06
N ALA A 725 -2.90 -2.51 -30.42
CA ALA A 725 -2.49 -3.75 -31.09
C ALA A 725 -3.37 -4.08 -32.30
N SER A 726 -4.66 -3.72 -32.27
CA SER A 726 -5.60 -3.90 -33.39
C SER A 726 -5.29 -3.03 -34.61
N GLU A 727 -4.43 -2.02 -34.48
CA GLU A 727 -3.97 -1.19 -35.59
C GLU A 727 -2.77 -1.81 -36.32
N LEU A 728 -2.16 -2.87 -35.76
CA LEU A 728 -1.07 -3.61 -36.39
C LEU A 728 -1.62 -4.84 -37.11
N VAL A 729 -1.19 -5.02 -38.35
CA VAL A 729 -1.54 -6.18 -39.17
C VAL A 729 -0.28 -6.99 -39.44
N TRP A 730 -0.33 -8.30 -39.13
CA TRP A 730 0.79 -9.24 -39.28
C TRP A 730 0.45 -10.29 -40.34
N ASP A 731 0.43 -9.87 -41.60
CA ASP A 731 0.14 -10.74 -42.73
C ASP A 731 1.40 -11.54 -43.12
N TRP A 732 1.31 -12.87 -43.04
CA TRP A 732 2.37 -13.79 -43.46
C TRP A 732 2.44 -13.87 -44.98
N ASN A 733 3.66 -14.04 -45.49
CA ASN A 733 3.87 -14.23 -46.92
C ASN A 733 3.21 -15.54 -47.39
N SER A 734 2.37 -15.44 -48.41
CA SER A 734 1.64 -16.58 -49.01
C SER A 734 2.54 -17.69 -49.58
N LEU A 735 3.82 -17.41 -49.84
CA LEU A 735 4.78 -18.37 -50.39
C LEU A 735 5.37 -19.33 -49.35
N ASN A 736 5.10 -19.15 -48.06
CA ASN A 736 5.62 -20.01 -47.00
C ASN A 736 4.67 -21.21 -46.80
N SER A 737 5.14 -22.42 -47.11
CA SER A 737 4.34 -23.67 -47.04
C SER A 737 3.89 -24.04 -45.62
N THR A 738 4.56 -23.49 -44.60
CA THR A 738 4.24 -23.68 -43.18
C THR A 738 4.43 -22.34 -42.45
N PRO A 739 3.41 -21.46 -42.43
CA PRO A 739 3.52 -20.14 -41.81
C PRO A 739 4.00 -20.24 -40.36
N GLY A 740 5.03 -19.46 -40.02
CA GLY A 740 5.64 -19.47 -38.68
C GLY A 740 6.66 -20.58 -38.43
N GLN A 741 7.08 -21.36 -39.44
CA GLN A 741 8.18 -22.32 -39.38
C GLN A 741 9.12 -22.17 -40.57
N GLU A 742 10.08 -21.26 -40.43
CA GLU A 742 10.98 -20.83 -41.48
C GLU A 742 12.28 -21.65 -41.50
N MET A 743 12.59 -22.32 -42.61
CA MET A 743 13.85 -23.08 -42.72
C MET A 743 15.05 -22.13 -42.78
N MET A 744 16.02 -22.34 -41.89
CA MET A 744 17.31 -21.65 -41.95
C MET A 744 18.14 -22.16 -43.12
N ILE A 745 18.91 -21.26 -43.72
CA ILE A 745 19.83 -21.56 -44.80
C ILE A 745 21.21 -21.78 -44.20
N MET A 746 21.77 -22.97 -44.43
CA MET A 746 23.12 -23.30 -44.02
C MET A 746 24.14 -22.84 -45.05
N SER A 747 25.21 -22.22 -44.58
CA SER A 747 26.39 -21.86 -45.36
C SER A 747 27.65 -22.27 -44.60
N ARG A 748 28.75 -22.50 -45.32
CA ARG A 748 30.03 -22.94 -44.76
C ARG A 748 31.08 -21.87 -45.01
N GLU A 749 31.85 -21.51 -44.00
CA GLU A 749 32.97 -20.58 -44.16
C GLU A 749 34.27 -21.37 -44.38
N GLY A 750 35.15 -20.87 -45.27
CA GLY A 750 36.46 -21.49 -45.58
C GLY A 750 36.52 -22.32 -46.87
N GLY A 751 35.44 -22.38 -47.66
CA GLY A 751 35.41 -23.07 -48.95
C GLY A 751 35.56 -24.59 -48.82
N ASP A 752 36.56 -25.17 -49.50
CA ASP A 752 36.88 -26.60 -49.37
C ASP A 752 37.41 -26.95 -47.96
N ASN A 753 37.96 -25.97 -47.24
CA ASN A 753 38.53 -26.13 -45.90
C ASN A 753 37.65 -25.47 -44.82
N VAL A 754 36.58 -26.14 -44.41
CA VAL A 754 35.52 -25.55 -43.58
C VAL A 754 36.04 -25.21 -42.17
N SER A 755 35.81 -23.97 -41.71
CA SER A 755 36.15 -23.51 -40.36
C SER A 755 34.94 -23.26 -39.46
N SER A 756 33.78 -22.95 -40.05
CA SER A 756 32.53 -22.68 -39.34
C SER A 756 31.31 -23.02 -40.20
N VAL A 757 30.16 -23.22 -39.56
CA VAL A 757 28.85 -23.37 -40.20
C VAL A 757 27.97 -22.20 -39.78
N LYS A 758 27.46 -21.42 -40.75
CA LYS A 758 26.62 -20.25 -40.51
C LYS A 758 25.20 -20.51 -41.02
N LEU A 759 24.25 -20.41 -40.11
CA LEU A 759 22.82 -20.56 -40.35
C LEU A 759 22.18 -19.16 -40.41
N THR A 760 21.41 -18.89 -41.45
CA THR A 760 20.82 -17.56 -41.67
C THR A 760 19.36 -17.63 -42.08
N ARG A 761 18.58 -16.59 -41.74
CA ARG A 761 17.22 -16.39 -42.24
C ARG A 761 16.91 -14.91 -42.41
N ASN A 762 16.41 -14.50 -43.57
CA ASN A 762 15.88 -13.16 -43.75
C ASN A 762 14.47 -13.09 -43.14
N LEU A 763 14.34 -12.38 -42.02
CA LEU A 763 13.10 -12.27 -41.26
C LEU A 763 12.02 -11.47 -41.97
N THR A 764 12.39 -10.59 -42.91
CA THR A 764 11.40 -9.80 -43.66
C THR A 764 10.64 -10.62 -44.70
N GLN A 765 11.21 -11.73 -45.17
CA GLN A 765 10.55 -12.63 -46.12
C GLN A 765 9.43 -13.46 -45.49
N ALA A 766 9.38 -13.52 -44.15
CA ALA A 766 8.32 -14.20 -43.41
C ALA A 766 6.95 -13.51 -43.58
N TYR A 767 6.93 -12.19 -43.83
CA TYR A 767 5.72 -11.38 -43.89
C TYR A 767 5.56 -10.69 -45.24
N GLU A 768 4.35 -10.21 -45.51
CA GLU A 768 4.08 -9.31 -46.65
C GLU A 768 4.86 -7.99 -46.51
N ALA A 769 5.33 -7.43 -47.62
CA ALA A 769 6.19 -6.22 -47.61
C ALA A 769 5.49 -4.98 -47.01
N SER A 770 4.16 -4.94 -47.06
CA SER A 770 3.33 -3.90 -46.44
C SER A 770 3.48 -3.84 -44.92
N VAL A 771 3.69 -4.99 -44.25
CA VAL A 771 3.82 -5.08 -42.78
C VAL A 771 5.02 -4.26 -42.30
N PHE A 772 6.21 -4.49 -42.86
CA PHE A 772 7.41 -3.74 -42.48
C PHE A 772 7.37 -2.29 -42.97
N THR A 773 6.66 -2.02 -44.07
CA THR A 773 6.45 -0.64 -44.53
C THR A 773 5.63 0.15 -43.52
N ASP A 774 4.53 -0.41 -43.03
CA ASP A 774 3.69 0.21 -42.00
C ASP A 774 4.42 0.34 -40.67
N LEU A 775 5.05 -0.74 -40.19
CA LEU A 775 5.82 -0.73 -38.95
C LEU A 775 6.96 0.30 -38.97
N ASN A 776 7.71 0.39 -40.07
CA ASN A 776 8.76 1.41 -40.19
C ASN A 776 8.18 2.82 -40.27
N LYS A 777 7.06 3.04 -40.97
CA LYS A 777 6.39 4.34 -41.03
C LYS A 777 5.97 4.81 -39.63
N ARG A 778 5.34 3.92 -38.85
CA ARG A 778 4.93 4.20 -37.46
C ARG A 778 6.12 4.41 -36.53
N LYS A 779 7.20 3.64 -36.71
CA LYS A 779 8.48 3.82 -35.99
C LYS A 779 9.08 5.20 -36.28
N THR A 780 9.15 5.62 -37.54
CA THR A 780 9.66 6.95 -37.93
C THR A 780 8.76 8.07 -37.42
N ALA A 781 7.44 7.86 -37.38
CA ALA A 781 6.49 8.80 -36.79
C ALA A 781 6.56 8.87 -35.25
N GLY A 782 7.30 7.97 -34.60
CA GLY A 782 7.49 7.88 -33.15
C GLY A 782 6.36 7.15 -32.41
N GLU A 783 5.41 6.54 -33.13
CA GLU A 783 4.21 5.90 -32.58
C GLU A 783 4.47 4.57 -31.87
N ILE A 784 5.54 3.88 -32.26
CA ILE A 784 5.92 2.56 -31.76
C ILE A 784 7.45 2.43 -31.65
N VAL A 785 7.90 1.51 -30.81
CA VAL A 785 9.30 1.06 -30.73
C VAL A 785 9.35 -0.43 -31.07
N ILE A 786 10.31 -0.83 -31.89
CA ILE A 786 10.51 -2.24 -32.32
C ILE A 786 11.84 -2.74 -31.76
N ALA A 787 11.79 -3.78 -30.94
CA ALA A 787 12.92 -4.46 -30.33
C ALA A 787 12.77 -5.99 -30.47
N PRO A 788 13.61 -6.68 -31.28
CA PRO A 788 13.51 -8.12 -31.43
C PRO A 788 14.06 -8.85 -30.20
N ALA A 789 13.41 -9.95 -29.82
CA ALA A 789 13.84 -10.86 -28.77
C ALA A 789 14.06 -12.27 -29.34
N ILE A 790 15.15 -12.94 -28.92
CA ILE A 790 15.54 -14.27 -29.42
C ILE A 790 15.33 -15.31 -28.32
N SER A 791 14.73 -16.44 -28.68
CA SER A 791 14.57 -17.62 -27.82
C SER A 791 15.08 -18.88 -28.52
N PRO A 792 15.97 -19.69 -27.92
CA PRO A 792 16.58 -19.50 -26.60
C PRO A 792 17.54 -18.31 -26.54
N VAL A 793 17.67 -17.69 -25.36
CA VAL A 793 18.56 -16.54 -25.13
C VAL A 793 20.02 -16.93 -25.37
N GLY A 794 20.79 -16.05 -25.99
CA GLY A 794 22.23 -16.23 -26.24
C GLY A 794 22.57 -17.01 -27.52
N ILE A 795 21.56 -17.45 -28.29
CA ILE A 795 21.77 -18.17 -29.55
C ILE A 795 21.57 -17.23 -30.74
N GLY A 796 22.67 -16.87 -31.40
CA GLY A 796 22.67 -16.02 -32.60
C GLY A 796 22.32 -14.55 -32.35
N SER A 797 22.12 -13.80 -33.43
CA SER A 797 21.81 -12.37 -33.40
C SER A 797 20.95 -11.95 -34.60
N VAL A 798 20.27 -10.81 -34.48
CA VAL A 798 19.59 -10.15 -35.60
C VAL A 798 20.48 -9.02 -36.10
N ASP A 799 20.90 -9.10 -37.35
CA ASP A 799 21.67 -8.08 -38.08
C ASP A 799 20.79 -7.51 -39.21
N GLY A 800 20.34 -6.27 -39.03
CA GLY A 800 19.36 -5.65 -39.91
C GLY A 800 18.05 -6.44 -40.00
N SER A 801 17.79 -7.02 -41.17
CA SER A 801 16.62 -7.86 -41.46
C SER A 801 16.89 -9.36 -41.37
N SER A 802 18.12 -9.78 -41.08
CA SER A 802 18.52 -11.19 -41.09
C SER A 802 18.86 -11.70 -39.69
N TYR A 803 18.37 -12.87 -39.36
CA TYR A 803 18.87 -13.66 -38.23
C TYR A 803 20.09 -14.45 -38.66
N VAL A 804 21.08 -14.53 -37.77
CA VAL A 804 22.36 -15.23 -37.98
C VAL A 804 22.71 -16.05 -36.75
N TYR A 805 23.04 -17.33 -36.93
CA TYR A 805 23.62 -18.20 -35.92
C TYR A 805 24.86 -18.90 -36.49
N THR A 806 26.00 -18.76 -35.83
CA THR A 806 27.28 -19.34 -36.28
C THR A 806 27.72 -20.44 -35.32
N ILE A 807 28.05 -21.60 -35.87
CA ILE A 807 28.63 -22.75 -35.18
C ILE A 807 30.12 -22.80 -35.55
N THR A 808 30.99 -22.75 -34.55
CA THR A 808 32.46 -22.85 -34.71
C THR A 808 32.98 -24.12 -34.04
N ALA A 809 34.21 -24.53 -34.37
CA ALA A 809 34.84 -25.70 -33.74
C ALA A 809 34.94 -25.50 -32.21
N GLY A 810 34.23 -26.31 -31.43
CA GLY A 810 34.02 -26.10 -29.99
C GLY A 810 32.81 -26.86 -29.47
N THR A 811 32.18 -26.39 -28.39
CA THR A 811 30.91 -26.95 -27.89
C THR A 811 29.73 -26.31 -28.62
N VAL A 812 28.77 -27.11 -29.08
CA VAL A 812 27.48 -26.62 -29.59
C VAL A 812 26.51 -26.49 -28.42
N ASP A 813 26.21 -25.25 -28.04
CA ASP A 813 25.37 -24.93 -26.86
C ASP A 813 23.86 -25.08 -27.11
N TYR A 814 23.46 -25.33 -28.36
CA TYR A 814 22.07 -25.53 -28.76
C TYR A 814 21.80 -26.99 -29.17
N SER A 815 20.60 -27.49 -28.91
CA SER A 815 20.15 -28.82 -29.35
C SER A 815 18.79 -28.70 -30.05
N TYR A 816 18.66 -29.32 -31.21
CA TYR A 816 17.42 -29.32 -32.00
C TYR A 816 16.29 -30.04 -31.28
N LYS A 817 16.60 -31.09 -30.52
CA LYS A 817 15.64 -31.76 -29.65
C LYS A 817 15.80 -31.27 -28.21
N LYS A 818 14.71 -30.84 -27.60
CA LYS A 818 14.58 -30.59 -26.16
C LYS A 818 13.39 -31.40 -25.65
N GLU A 819 13.60 -32.25 -24.65
CA GLU A 819 12.56 -33.15 -24.10
C GLU A 819 11.87 -34.01 -25.18
N GLY A 820 12.63 -34.45 -26.19
CA GLY A 820 12.12 -35.28 -27.28
C GLY A 820 11.34 -34.55 -28.38
N LYS A 821 11.16 -33.23 -28.29
CA LYS A 821 10.45 -32.40 -29.30
C LYS A 821 11.40 -31.46 -30.04
N ALA A 822 11.02 -31.06 -31.25
CA ALA A 822 11.72 -30.01 -31.99
C ALA A 822 11.71 -28.69 -31.19
N ASN A 823 12.87 -28.05 -31.07
CA ASN A 823 13.12 -26.88 -30.24
C ASN A 823 13.46 -25.67 -31.14
N PRO A 824 12.53 -25.09 -31.91
CA PRO A 824 12.84 -24.06 -32.90
C PRO A 824 13.48 -22.82 -32.27
N ILE A 825 14.35 -22.13 -33.02
CA ILE A 825 14.83 -20.81 -32.62
C ILE A 825 13.77 -19.78 -33.02
N SER A 826 13.31 -18.97 -32.09
CA SER A 826 12.23 -18.02 -32.32
C SER A 826 12.76 -16.58 -32.24
N VAL A 827 12.44 -15.76 -33.24
CA VAL A 827 12.62 -14.30 -33.17
C VAL A 827 11.25 -13.66 -33.00
N THR A 828 11.04 -13.01 -31.86
CA THR A 828 9.83 -12.26 -31.56
C THR A 828 10.06 -10.79 -31.83
N PHE A 829 9.29 -10.18 -32.75
CA PHE A 829 9.30 -8.73 -32.93
C PHE A 829 8.54 -8.08 -31.78
N GLY A 830 9.27 -7.64 -30.76
CA GLY A 830 8.71 -6.89 -29.63
C GLY A 830 8.34 -5.49 -30.10
N VAL A 831 7.04 -5.24 -30.28
CA VAL A 831 6.52 -3.91 -30.62
C VAL A 831 5.88 -3.31 -29.39
N THR A 832 6.30 -2.09 -29.02
CA THR A 832 5.74 -1.38 -27.86
C THR A 832 5.18 -0.02 -28.26
N SER A 833 4.05 0.34 -27.65
CA SER A 833 3.49 1.70 -27.69
C SER A 833 3.19 2.15 -26.26
N ASN A 834 3.62 3.36 -25.92
CA ASN A 834 3.58 3.92 -24.57
C ASN A 834 4.22 3.00 -23.50
N GLY A 835 5.36 2.39 -23.85
CA GLY A 835 6.07 1.44 -22.98
C GLY A 835 5.36 0.10 -22.76
N LYS A 836 4.19 -0.13 -23.37
CA LYS A 836 3.45 -1.40 -23.27
C LYS A 836 3.61 -2.21 -24.56
N SER A 837 3.79 -3.52 -24.42
CA SER A 837 3.78 -4.44 -25.56
C SER A 837 2.42 -4.40 -26.25
N ILE A 838 2.43 -4.26 -27.57
CA ILE A 838 1.25 -4.34 -28.44
C ILE A 838 1.37 -5.53 -29.40
N ALA A 839 2.02 -6.60 -28.92
CA ALA A 839 2.10 -7.85 -29.64
C ALA A 839 0.70 -8.41 -29.95
N PRO A 840 0.50 -9.01 -31.14
CA PRO A 840 -0.74 -9.66 -31.48
C PRO A 840 -0.95 -10.92 -30.61
N ALA A 841 -2.18 -11.14 -30.15
CA ALA A 841 -2.51 -12.25 -29.25
C ALA A 841 -2.31 -13.65 -29.87
N ASP A 842 -2.31 -13.73 -31.20
CA ASP A 842 -2.09 -14.97 -31.94
C ASP A 842 -0.60 -15.26 -32.20
N ASN A 843 0.31 -14.50 -31.59
CA ASN A 843 1.77 -14.62 -31.73
C ASN A 843 2.26 -14.53 -33.19
N LYS A 844 1.50 -13.89 -34.08
CA LYS A 844 1.94 -13.65 -35.46
C LYS A 844 3.13 -12.70 -35.58
N ASN A 845 3.61 -12.10 -34.49
CA ASN A 845 4.88 -11.36 -34.46
C ASN A 845 6.10 -12.26 -34.18
N VAL A 846 5.91 -13.58 -34.06
CA VAL A 846 6.97 -14.55 -33.77
C VAL A 846 7.31 -15.33 -35.02
N VAL A 847 8.57 -15.28 -35.43
CA VAL A 847 9.12 -16.11 -36.50
C VAL A 847 9.86 -17.28 -35.86
N ASN A 848 9.30 -18.49 -35.94
CA ASN A 848 10.04 -19.69 -35.53
C ASN A 848 10.88 -20.18 -36.72
N MET A 849 12.13 -20.48 -36.46
CA MET A 849 13.11 -20.91 -37.44
C MET A 849 13.52 -22.35 -37.15
N LEU A 850 13.49 -23.18 -38.18
CA LEU A 850 13.85 -24.59 -38.13
C LEU A 850 15.28 -24.81 -38.62
N MET A 851 15.95 -25.75 -37.96
CA MET A 851 17.30 -26.18 -38.32
C MET A 851 17.26 -27.10 -39.56
N PRO A 852 18.19 -26.96 -40.52
CA PRO A 852 18.38 -27.91 -41.60
C PRO A 852 19.10 -29.18 -41.08
N VAL A 853 18.38 -30.01 -40.32
CA VAL A 853 18.93 -31.16 -39.58
C VAL A 853 19.63 -32.16 -40.51
N ASP A 854 19.09 -32.41 -41.70
CA ASP A 854 19.68 -33.34 -42.68
C ASP A 854 21.05 -32.86 -43.18
N GLU A 855 21.25 -31.54 -43.24
CA GLU A 855 22.53 -30.95 -43.64
C GLU A 855 23.57 -30.96 -42.51
N LEU A 856 23.12 -31.05 -41.25
CA LEU A 856 23.96 -31.03 -40.05
C LEU A 856 24.35 -32.43 -39.55
N ASN A 857 23.49 -33.45 -39.69
CA ASN A 857 23.72 -34.79 -39.09
C ASN A 857 24.66 -35.71 -39.88
N GLY A 858 24.85 -35.48 -41.19
CA GLY A 858 25.71 -36.32 -42.01
C GLY A 858 25.27 -37.80 -42.04
N THR A 859 26.23 -38.74 -42.14
CA THR A 859 25.96 -40.18 -42.22
C THR A 859 27.03 -40.99 -41.49
N LEU A 860 26.62 -41.80 -40.51
CA LEU A 860 27.47 -42.77 -39.82
C LEU A 860 27.42 -44.14 -40.54
N THR A 861 28.55 -44.59 -41.07
CA THR A 861 28.68 -45.91 -41.69
C THR A 861 29.25 -46.89 -40.67
N LEU A 862 28.51 -47.95 -40.35
CA LEU A 862 28.97 -49.01 -39.45
C LEU A 862 29.71 -50.11 -40.22
N PRO A 863 30.77 -50.71 -39.64
CA PRO A 863 31.44 -51.84 -40.24
C PRO A 863 30.53 -53.08 -40.18
N LYS A 864 30.63 -53.94 -41.21
CA LYS A 864 29.95 -55.24 -41.27
C LYS A 864 30.64 -56.28 -40.39
N ILE A 865 31.96 -56.19 -40.23
CA ILE A 865 32.77 -57.05 -39.37
C ILE A 865 33.16 -56.24 -38.13
N ARG A 866 32.78 -56.75 -36.95
CA ARG A 866 32.90 -56.06 -35.64
C ARG A 866 33.68 -56.85 -34.61
N LEU A 867 34.37 -57.89 -35.07
CA LEU A 867 35.28 -58.70 -34.28
C LEU A 867 36.72 -58.38 -34.69
N LYS A 868 37.58 -58.13 -33.70
CA LYS A 868 39.02 -58.01 -33.88
C LYS A 868 39.72 -58.97 -32.93
N GLU A 869 40.70 -59.71 -33.43
CA GLU A 869 41.48 -60.66 -32.63
C GLU A 869 42.94 -60.23 -32.63
N THR A 870 43.63 -60.44 -31.51
CA THR A 870 45.09 -60.28 -31.39
C THR A 870 45.72 -61.46 -30.63
N SER A 871 46.95 -61.78 -31.00
CA SER A 871 47.81 -62.79 -30.37
C SER A 871 48.98 -62.16 -29.61
N THR A 872 48.96 -60.84 -29.38
CA THR A 872 49.99 -60.08 -28.65
C THR A 872 49.35 -59.43 -27.43
N LYS A 873 49.95 -59.57 -26.24
CA LYS A 873 49.32 -59.05 -25.01
C LYS A 873 49.45 -57.52 -24.85
N ASP A 874 50.50 -56.94 -25.39
CA ASP A 874 50.82 -55.50 -25.28
C ASP A 874 50.06 -54.64 -26.31
N ASP A 875 49.23 -55.27 -27.16
CA ASP A 875 48.45 -54.55 -28.16
C ASP A 875 47.43 -53.60 -27.52
N GLU A 876 47.45 -52.34 -27.97
CA GLU A 876 46.42 -51.34 -27.67
C GLU A 876 45.52 -51.17 -28.90
N ILE A 877 44.31 -51.73 -28.84
CA ILE A 877 43.40 -51.74 -30.00
C ILE A 877 42.53 -50.47 -29.99
N GLU A 878 42.94 -49.44 -30.75
CA GLU A 878 42.13 -48.23 -30.96
C GLU A 878 40.92 -48.56 -31.86
N LEU A 879 39.72 -48.59 -31.29
CA LEU A 879 38.52 -49.10 -31.96
C LEU A 879 38.17 -48.33 -33.24
N SER A 880 38.35 -47.00 -33.23
CA SER A 880 38.11 -46.13 -34.39
C SER A 880 39.03 -46.45 -35.58
N LYS A 881 40.24 -47.00 -35.34
CA LYS A 881 41.19 -47.38 -36.41
C LYS A 881 41.18 -48.87 -36.70
N ALA A 882 40.97 -49.71 -35.69
CA ALA A 882 40.98 -51.17 -35.81
C ALA A 882 39.89 -51.69 -36.77
N PHE A 883 38.79 -50.96 -36.87
CA PHE A 883 37.70 -51.21 -37.82
C PHE A 883 37.75 -50.29 -39.04
N ASN A 884 38.94 -49.77 -39.38
CA ASN A 884 39.25 -48.98 -40.58
C ASN A 884 40.68 -49.30 -41.07
N PRO A 885 40.89 -50.45 -41.74
CA PRO A 885 42.23 -50.91 -42.11
C PRO A 885 42.89 -50.00 -43.16
N ALA A 886 44.22 -49.89 -43.07
CA ALA A 886 45.02 -49.04 -43.95
C ALA A 886 45.12 -49.59 -45.39
N ALA A 887 45.06 -50.92 -45.56
CA ALA A 887 45.13 -51.58 -46.85
C ALA A 887 43.74 -51.68 -47.50
N GLU A 888 43.61 -51.21 -48.75
CA GLU A 888 42.34 -51.15 -49.48
C GLU A 888 41.67 -52.54 -49.64
N SER A 889 42.47 -53.60 -49.76
CA SER A 889 41.98 -54.98 -49.85
C SER A 889 41.28 -55.50 -48.59
N GLU A 890 41.54 -54.88 -47.43
CA GLU A 890 40.97 -55.26 -46.13
C GLU A 890 39.75 -54.41 -45.74
N LYS A 891 39.48 -53.31 -46.47
CA LYS A 891 38.33 -52.41 -46.18
C LYS A 891 36.96 -53.05 -46.41
N ASN A 892 36.90 -54.17 -47.12
CA ASN A 892 35.65 -54.84 -47.46
C ASN A 892 35.03 -55.51 -46.21
N GLY A 893 34.31 -54.72 -45.42
CA GLY A 893 33.64 -55.16 -44.18
C GLY A 893 34.04 -54.37 -42.93
N TYR A 894 35.15 -53.63 -42.95
CA TYR A 894 35.67 -52.85 -41.82
C TYR A 894 35.66 -51.33 -42.14
N ASN A 895 34.50 -50.74 -42.41
CA ASN A 895 34.37 -49.31 -42.69
C ASN A 895 33.55 -48.63 -41.61
N PHE A 896 34.21 -48.11 -40.58
CA PHE A 896 33.59 -47.36 -39.50
C PHE A 896 33.86 -45.86 -39.61
N THR A 897 33.09 -45.15 -40.42
CA THR A 897 33.37 -43.76 -40.78
C THR A 897 32.14 -42.88 -40.59
N TRP A 898 32.35 -41.61 -40.22
CA TRP A 898 31.30 -40.60 -40.27
C TRP A 898 31.60 -39.60 -41.38
N LYS A 899 30.59 -39.32 -42.21
CA LYS A 899 30.67 -38.39 -43.35
C LYS A 899 29.71 -37.22 -43.15
N ASP A 900 30.11 -36.02 -43.58
CA ASP A 900 29.22 -34.86 -43.58
C ASP A 900 28.20 -34.90 -44.74
N SER A 901 27.32 -33.89 -44.84
CA SER A 901 26.30 -33.85 -45.91
C SER A 901 26.85 -33.71 -47.33
N ARG A 902 28.16 -33.45 -47.51
CA ARG A 902 28.85 -33.46 -48.81
C ARG A 902 29.38 -34.86 -49.15
N GLY A 903 29.21 -35.84 -48.25
CA GLY A 903 29.76 -37.18 -48.38
C GLY A 903 31.27 -37.26 -48.10
N LYS A 904 31.86 -36.22 -47.49
CA LYS A 904 33.29 -36.20 -47.13
C LYS A 904 33.50 -36.86 -45.77
N GLU A 905 34.49 -37.73 -45.65
CA GLU A 905 34.83 -38.39 -44.39
C GLU A 905 35.44 -37.40 -43.41
N MET A 906 34.93 -37.40 -42.19
CA MET A 906 35.30 -36.44 -41.14
C MET A 906 35.84 -37.13 -39.87
N TRP A 907 35.60 -38.43 -39.73
CA TRP A 907 36.05 -39.29 -38.64
C TRP A 907 36.13 -40.73 -39.14
N PRO A 908 37.14 -41.54 -38.73
CA PRO A 908 38.05 -41.37 -37.58
C PRO A 908 39.30 -40.52 -37.85
N THR A 909 39.62 -40.23 -39.10
CA THR A 909 40.78 -39.42 -39.47
C THR A 909 40.35 -38.01 -39.86
N ASN A 910 41.22 -37.03 -39.61
CA ASN A 910 40.99 -35.67 -40.09
C ASN A 910 41.34 -35.66 -41.58
N ALA A 911 40.33 -35.47 -42.46
CA ALA A 911 40.57 -35.40 -43.88
C ALA A 911 41.32 -34.10 -44.23
N SER A 912 42.63 -34.21 -44.49
CA SER A 912 43.51 -33.09 -44.84
C SER A 912 42.91 -32.21 -45.94
N GLY A 913 42.82 -30.91 -45.67
CA GLY A 913 42.32 -29.90 -46.62
C GLY A 913 40.80 -29.85 -46.77
N GLN A 914 40.03 -30.67 -46.03
CA GLN A 914 38.56 -30.61 -46.02
C GLN A 914 38.01 -29.76 -44.86
N PHE A 915 38.80 -29.58 -43.78
CA PHE A 915 38.38 -28.96 -42.53
C PHE A 915 39.53 -28.30 -41.75
N ASN A 916 39.31 -27.10 -41.23
CA ASN A 916 40.31 -26.34 -40.47
C ASN A 916 40.15 -26.59 -38.97
N VAL A 917 40.36 -27.84 -38.55
CA VAL A 917 40.30 -28.28 -37.15
C VAL A 917 41.55 -29.06 -36.77
N SER A 918 41.90 -29.05 -35.48
CA SER A 918 43.11 -29.69 -34.94
C SER A 918 43.12 -31.22 -35.11
N ASP A 919 41.96 -31.86 -35.07
CA ASP A 919 41.79 -33.32 -35.13
C ASP A 919 40.38 -33.73 -35.58
N ALA A 920 40.19 -35.03 -35.83
CA ALA A 920 38.91 -35.58 -36.28
C ALA A 920 37.76 -35.44 -35.26
N LYS A 921 38.08 -35.43 -33.94
CA LYS A 921 37.05 -35.24 -32.90
C LYS A 921 36.53 -33.81 -32.92
N ALA A 922 37.37 -32.82 -33.22
CA ALA A 922 36.97 -31.44 -33.42
C ALA A 922 36.09 -31.23 -34.66
N ALA A 923 36.27 -32.04 -35.72
CA ALA A 923 35.37 -32.05 -36.87
C ALA A 923 33.96 -32.53 -36.52
N LEU A 924 33.84 -33.60 -35.71
CA LEU A 924 32.56 -34.11 -35.21
C LEU A 924 31.82 -33.05 -34.38
N LYS A 925 32.55 -32.33 -33.53
CA LYS A 925 32.01 -31.28 -32.68
C LYS A 925 31.39 -30.12 -33.45
N LEU A 926 31.94 -29.72 -34.62
CA LEU A 926 31.33 -28.66 -35.45
C LEU A 926 29.90 -29.03 -35.88
N TYR A 927 29.66 -30.33 -36.08
CA TYR A 927 28.36 -30.88 -36.42
C TYR A 927 27.61 -31.40 -35.19
N GLY A 928 27.98 -30.99 -33.97
CA GLY A 928 27.28 -31.39 -32.75
C GLY A 928 27.24 -32.91 -32.50
N LEU A 929 28.14 -33.68 -33.11
CA LEU A 929 28.23 -35.13 -32.97
C LEU A 929 29.30 -35.52 -31.94
N SER A 930 28.99 -36.51 -31.12
CA SER A 930 29.93 -37.15 -30.20
C SER A 930 29.90 -38.66 -30.40
N ILE A 931 31.10 -39.25 -30.56
CA ILE A 931 31.30 -40.70 -30.72
C ILE A 931 32.27 -41.16 -29.63
N SER A 932 31.83 -42.12 -28.82
CA SER A 932 32.64 -42.81 -27.81
C SER A 932 32.28 -44.29 -27.73
N PHE A 933 33.03 -45.04 -26.92
CA PHE A 933 32.79 -46.46 -26.67
C PHE A 933 32.72 -46.71 -25.17
N GLU A 934 31.82 -47.59 -24.76
CA GLU A 934 31.64 -47.97 -23.36
C GLU A 934 31.61 -49.49 -23.22
N PRO A 935 32.06 -50.06 -22.10
CA PRO A 935 31.96 -51.49 -21.89
C PRO A 935 30.48 -51.92 -21.76
N LYS A 936 30.12 -53.08 -22.33
CA LYS A 936 28.77 -53.66 -22.16
C LYS A 936 28.47 -53.98 -20.69
N SER A 937 29.51 -54.38 -19.95
CA SER A 937 29.48 -54.59 -18.51
C SER A 937 30.78 -54.04 -17.93
N ALA A 938 30.68 -52.96 -17.15
CA ALA A 938 31.86 -52.33 -16.54
C ALA A 938 32.59 -53.27 -15.56
N ASP A 939 31.83 -54.05 -14.79
CA ASP A 939 32.39 -54.99 -13.82
C ASP A 939 33.10 -56.18 -14.47
N ASP A 940 32.61 -56.66 -15.62
CA ASP A 940 33.28 -57.73 -16.35
C ASP A 940 34.49 -57.20 -17.12
N PHE A 941 34.39 -56.00 -17.68
CA PHE A 941 35.46 -55.38 -18.45
C PHE A 941 36.68 -55.10 -17.57
N LYS A 942 36.48 -54.48 -16.39
CA LYS A 942 37.58 -54.09 -15.49
C LYS A 942 38.38 -55.28 -14.93
N LYS A 943 37.84 -56.50 -14.98
CA LYS A 943 38.56 -57.73 -14.57
C LYS A 943 39.84 -57.91 -15.39
N TYR A 944 39.79 -57.58 -16.68
CA TYR A 944 40.88 -57.88 -17.61
C TYR A 944 41.40 -56.67 -18.39
N PHE A 945 40.61 -55.61 -18.52
CA PHE A 945 40.89 -54.48 -19.41
C PHE A 945 40.91 -53.14 -18.65
N ASP A 946 41.66 -52.20 -19.19
CA ASP A 946 41.80 -50.83 -18.68
C ASP A 946 40.57 -50.00 -19.08
N VAL A 947 39.80 -49.58 -18.08
CA VAL A 947 38.55 -48.81 -18.28
C VAL A 947 38.85 -47.37 -18.68
N ASP A 948 39.90 -46.77 -18.11
CA ASP A 948 40.25 -45.37 -18.35
C ASP A 948 40.80 -45.21 -19.77
N GLU A 949 41.61 -46.17 -20.24
CA GLU A 949 42.13 -46.16 -21.62
C GLU A 949 41.01 -46.35 -22.67
N LEU A 950 39.95 -47.11 -22.36
CA LEU A 950 38.76 -47.20 -23.21
C LEU A 950 37.99 -45.87 -23.23
N LYS A 951 37.79 -45.26 -22.06
CA LYS A 951 36.99 -44.04 -21.90
C LYS A 951 37.66 -42.82 -22.53
N ASP A 952 38.94 -42.61 -22.25
CA ASP A 952 39.64 -41.38 -22.62
C ASP A 952 40.21 -41.46 -24.04
N ASN A 953 40.71 -42.64 -24.42
CA ASN A 953 41.42 -42.85 -25.67
C ASN A 953 40.68 -43.75 -26.68
N GLY A 954 39.57 -44.39 -26.29
CA GLY A 954 38.81 -45.28 -27.18
C GLY A 954 39.56 -46.55 -27.54
N LYS A 955 40.50 -46.99 -26.69
CA LYS A 955 41.30 -48.20 -26.94
C LYS A 955 40.95 -49.33 -25.99
N VAL A 956 40.94 -50.55 -26.51
CA VAL A 956 40.89 -51.76 -25.68
C VAL A 956 42.32 -52.19 -25.40
N LYS A 957 42.69 -52.16 -24.12
CA LYS A 957 44.00 -52.54 -23.59
C LYS A 957 43.83 -53.42 -22.35
N LEU A 958 44.69 -54.41 -22.17
CA LEU A 958 44.71 -55.19 -20.93
C LEU A 958 45.05 -54.29 -19.72
N ASN A 959 44.39 -54.52 -18.58
CA ASN A 959 44.75 -53.81 -17.34
C ASN A 959 46.13 -54.24 -16.83
N THR A 960 46.71 -53.47 -15.92
CA THR A 960 48.06 -53.71 -15.37
C THR A 960 48.25 -55.12 -14.81
N ALA A 961 47.22 -55.66 -14.14
CA ALA A 961 47.29 -56.98 -13.51
C ALA A 961 47.28 -58.12 -14.53
N THR A 962 46.50 -57.99 -15.61
CA THR A 962 46.37 -59.00 -16.68
C THR A 962 47.56 -58.93 -17.62
N ALA A 963 48.04 -57.72 -17.93
CA ALA A 963 49.24 -57.52 -18.76
C ALA A 963 50.53 -58.06 -18.10
N ALA A 964 50.60 -58.10 -16.76
CA ALA A 964 51.75 -58.64 -16.02
C ALA A 964 51.90 -60.18 -16.12
N GLN A 965 50.91 -60.89 -16.67
CA GLN A 965 51.00 -62.34 -16.88
C GLN A 965 51.99 -62.67 -18.00
N GLU A 966 52.75 -63.76 -17.84
CA GLU A 966 53.73 -64.21 -18.85
C GLU A 966 53.02 -64.67 -20.14
N ILE A 967 51.84 -65.28 -20.01
CA ILE A 967 51.02 -65.77 -21.12
C ILE A 967 49.53 -65.73 -20.78
N ILE A 968 48.68 -65.40 -21.74
CA ILE A 968 47.22 -65.41 -21.56
C ILE A 968 46.69 -66.86 -21.61
N GLY A 969 46.12 -67.34 -20.49
CA GLY A 969 45.73 -68.75 -20.30
C GLY A 969 44.47 -69.21 -21.05
N SER A 970 43.59 -68.28 -21.45
CA SER A 970 42.33 -68.51 -22.18
C SER A 970 41.97 -67.30 -23.02
N ASP A 971 41.15 -67.45 -24.07
CA ASP A 971 40.64 -66.29 -24.83
C ASP A 971 39.91 -65.33 -23.89
N ILE A 972 40.31 -64.05 -23.91
CA ILE A 972 39.66 -62.98 -23.13
C ILE A 972 39.08 -61.98 -24.11
N SER A 973 37.78 -61.68 -23.99
CA SER A 973 37.08 -60.79 -24.91
C SER A 973 36.50 -59.56 -24.22
N ALA A 974 36.76 -58.40 -24.80
CA ALA A 974 36.16 -57.13 -24.48
C ALA A 974 34.95 -56.90 -25.38
N VAL A 975 33.74 -56.88 -24.81
CA VAL A 975 32.52 -56.46 -25.53
C VAL A 975 32.24 -55.00 -25.18
N VAL A 976 32.34 -54.13 -26.19
CA VAL A 976 32.14 -52.69 -26.06
C VAL A 976 30.99 -52.24 -26.95
N VAL A 977 30.28 -51.22 -26.51
CA VAL A 977 29.09 -50.65 -27.13
C VAL A 977 29.43 -49.26 -27.63
N LEU A 978 29.11 -48.99 -28.90
CA LEU A 978 29.20 -47.65 -29.47
C LEU A 978 28.17 -46.73 -28.81
N LYS A 979 28.65 -45.56 -28.38
CA LYS A 979 27.84 -44.44 -27.92
C LYS A 979 27.97 -43.29 -28.91
N ALA A 980 26.96 -43.14 -29.76
CA ALA A 980 26.89 -42.09 -30.77
C ALA A 980 25.71 -41.15 -30.45
N THR A 981 26.02 -39.89 -30.14
CA THR A 981 25.01 -38.87 -29.81
C THR A 981 25.15 -37.65 -30.70
N SER A 982 24.03 -37.04 -31.09
CA SER A 982 24.00 -35.81 -31.89
C SER A 982 23.10 -34.76 -31.22
N LYS A 983 23.53 -33.50 -31.28
CA LYS A 983 22.69 -32.35 -30.89
C LYS A 983 21.49 -32.14 -31.82
N TRP A 984 21.49 -32.74 -33.01
CA TRP A 984 20.46 -32.52 -34.02
C TRP A 984 19.44 -33.67 -34.13
N GLY A 985 19.65 -34.79 -33.43
CA GLY A 985 18.71 -35.91 -33.44
C GLY A 985 19.33 -37.26 -33.11
N ASP A 986 18.61 -38.32 -33.43
CA ASP A 986 19.04 -39.70 -33.15
C ASP A 986 20.07 -40.12 -34.19
N VAL A 987 21.12 -40.82 -33.75
CA VAL A 987 22.19 -41.29 -34.63
C VAL A 987 21.95 -42.77 -34.93
N ALA A 988 21.75 -43.08 -36.21
CA ALA A 988 21.59 -44.47 -36.64
C ALA A 988 22.84 -45.28 -36.32
N GLY A 989 22.68 -46.39 -35.59
CA GLY A 989 23.77 -47.29 -35.22
C GLY A 989 24.30 -47.13 -33.80
N ASP A 990 23.76 -46.20 -33.00
CA ASP A 990 24.02 -46.16 -31.55
C ASP A 990 23.65 -47.50 -30.88
N GLY A 991 24.41 -47.91 -29.87
CA GLY A 991 24.23 -49.20 -29.20
C GLY A 991 24.84 -50.41 -29.92
N THR A 992 25.52 -50.20 -31.06
CA THR A 992 26.17 -51.30 -31.79
C THR A 992 27.33 -51.91 -30.99
N GLU A 993 27.35 -53.24 -30.89
CA GLU A 993 28.41 -53.99 -30.19
C GLU A 993 29.62 -54.28 -31.07
N PHE A 994 30.80 -54.14 -30.46
CA PHE A 994 32.10 -54.50 -31.00
C PHE A 994 32.80 -55.46 -30.04
N THR A 995 33.59 -56.38 -30.56
CA THR A 995 34.32 -57.37 -29.75
C THR A 995 35.79 -57.37 -30.10
N VAL A 996 36.63 -57.26 -29.08
CA VAL A 996 38.09 -57.40 -29.20
C VAL A 996 38.52 -58.61 -28.37
N THR A 997 39.15 -59.59 -28.98
CA THR A 997 39.57 -60.84 -28.33
C THR A 997 41.08 -60.96 -28.30
N PHE A 998 41.65 -61.09 -27.10
CA PHE A 998 43.04 -61.49 -26.88
C PHE A 998 43.09 -63.01 -26.81
N LYS A 999 43.79 -63.63 -27.76
CA LYS A 999 43.81 -65.09 -27.91
C LYS A 999 44.64 -65.76 -26.83
N LYS A 1000 44.21 -66.97 -26.45
CA LYS A 1000 44.98 -67.89 -25.63
C LYS A 1000 46.36 -68.10 -26.25
N GLY A 1001 47.39 -67.95 -25.42
CA GLY A 1001 48.79 -68.08 -25.84
C GLY A 1001 49.45 -66.78 -26.27
N ALA A 1002 48.75 -65.64 -26.23
CA ALA A 1002 49.36 -64.33 -26.43
C ALA A 1002 50.46 -64.07 -25.39
N LYS A 1003 51.63 -63.62 -25.86
CA LYS A 1003 52.84 -63.36 -25.05
C LYS A 1003 53.18 -61.89 -24.97
#